data_AF-A0A960LUQ9-F1
#
_entry.id   AF-A0A960LUQ9-F1
#
_cell.length_a   1.000
_cell.length_b   1.000
_cell.length_c   1.000
_cell.angle_alpha   90.00
_cell.angle_beta   90.00
_cell.angle_gamma   90.00
#
_symmetry.space_group_name_H-M   'P 1'
#
loop_
_entity.id
_entity.type
_entity.pdbx_description
1 polymer ?
#
loop_
_entity_poly.entity_id
_entity_poly.type
_entity_poly.pdbx_seq_one_letter_code
_entity_poly.pdbx_strand_id
1 'polypeptide(L)'
;MTSVFKTVSKWLEVPHPILSCELRQVLESLLEVVNSILRLEEIENEKALREIVSKLPQVSCTYTNDDAGIVKVTFLSLEFPSLDTNRFVYELFDRFVLSKSRCFELESKAYTFEFKAKDMPRLYVADYLIHLSEKQSYERFKEKVMILKEQLRLALLNKNFSFRLALSHHVRLDRKITAIHSQVLRYIEEKGEEFDTQFLLDVDRWLMAFSQDFLEKRSPLLLAKALFNLISIRRELEWKETIDSSKRHIQLSFFPSSLSFTFGTKPVLGCTIGVGLNPSCERFVEKHLSSALEAVIPSANLSISPEVHLEKSNIQMMYVEFEKEDGMRFTDEEIDKLKFQLPIEIEARVQRFVPELFMVRNEEEIMKNILTLTKEIRSAEDFPQVTVRYEQHDEETLVFCVILVRILKEGQDSVTEAFSKVNHSLTLIPERTQIVSYLGGKDPVEANVFRVQLSDVNPFTRRNFSFNFFEARHHVIEVIEAAVGEIRDYNGGMILKQSENLVRFKQAFSEVDSENPEFLEKFFYSLNPIEIQATIETESLKLFFETFSSLLEAEEEGFFSYRFHRKGSQLFLFTRCNDHHFRTAFEEELEKQDLKHKLMISSSLLHHGFRYEGVIFDNHEEIELQLEGILKTYLKHQIKPKVLNLNLETKIFLDPRIGGDHQSSMINKMLFEGLMRLDEQGTPQLAIAEKVEVSDDQTCYLFTLRESYWSNGMKVLAEDFEYAWKKILSPGFNTRFAYLFYPIKNARLAKEGQCSVDEVKVKALDDTHLEIHLETPTPYFLESTTLGLYSPVNSYIDRIHPNWAQERGDRFICNGPFRLRENRSFYAFELVKNHRFWNQDSIKLDHILLSRVNSRKATELFCTKKLDWLGPPLGYGRSNFSQLGEKIHYLPTTKSLWYLFNNQIFPFTNHKIRQAFCLAVNRCEIIGTNRDCMLPAYSHLPLNHTELFRGHEGMEENSERAEQLFKEGLDELGISKREFPQVTVIHYNSEASNRTSHLLKKQWREILGISCRIEPYEFADLFERLGRGEFQVGCFCWISWINDPIYTLNIYRNRDEKLNVFFWEDREYQTLLDLADHELDLDKRLEYLHEAAKIFSNQHLILPIYYEYERFLKSENLQVPIINNLGFVNYAYSRFK
;
A
#
# COMPACT_ATOMS: atom_id res chain seq x y z
N MET A 1 22.42 30.39 -4.31
CA MET A 1 22.07 31.83 -4.10
C MET A 1 23.24 32.78 -4.27
N THR A 2 24.27 32.74 -3.41
CA THR A 2 25.42 33.69 -3.46
C THR A 2 26.21 33.66 -4.78
N SER A 3 26.27 32.49 -5.43
CA SER A 3 26.84 32.33 -6.78
C SER A 3 25.98 32.98 -7.88
N VAL A 4 24.65 32.84 -7.80
CA VAL A 4 23.68 33.51 -8.71
C VAL A 4 23.78 35.03 -8.54
N PHE A 5 23.79 35.51 -7.29
CA PHE A 5 23.99 36.93 -6.98
C PHE A 5 25.28 37.48 -7.60
N LYS A 6 26.43 36.83 -7.36
CA LYS A 6 27.71 37.23 -7.97
C LYS A 6 27.67 37.22 -9.50
N THR A 7 26.96 36.27 -10.10
CA THR A 7 26.86 36.14 -11.56
C THR A 7 25.99 37.26 -12.15
N VAL A 8 24.80 37.51 -11.59
CA VAL A 8 23.88 38.57 -12.05
C VAL A 8 24.47 39.97 -11.81
N SER A 9 25.13 40.21 -10.67
CA SER A 9 25.85 41.46 -10.42
C SER A 9 26.94 41.71 -11.47
N LYS A 10 27.71 40.67 -11.83
CA LYS A 10 28.74 40.76 -12.87
C LYS A 10 28.15 41.05 -14.26
N TRP A 11 26.91 40.65 -14.54
CA TRP A 11 26.21 40.98 -15.79
C TRP A 11 25.85 42.46 -15.86
N LEU A 12 25.40 43.07 -14.76
CA LEU A 12 25.07 44.50 -14.71
C LEU A 12 26.30 45.42 -14.90
N GLU A 13 27.50 44.88 -14.76
CA GLU A 13 28.78 45.55 -15.01
C GLU A 13 29.24 45.49 -16.49
N VAL A 14 28.63 44.65 -17.33
CA VAL A 14 29.00 44.53 -18.76
C VAL A 14 28.46 45.73 -19.56
N PRO A 15 29.26 46.37 -20.45
CA PRO A 15 28.80 47.51 -21.23
C PRO A 15 27.61 47.21 -22.16
N HIS A 16 26.87 48.27 -22.47
CA HIS A 16 25.56 48.35 -23.15
C HIS A 16 25.39 47.72 -24.57
N PRO A 17 26.40 47.22 -25.33
CA PRO A 17 26.10 46.61 -26.63
C PRO A 17 25.50 45.19 -26.56
N ILE A 18 25.66 44.48 -25.44
CA ILE A 18 25.37 43.03 -25.34
C ILE A 18 24.04 42.74 -24.64
N LEU A 19 23.61 43.60 -23.72
CA LEU A 19 22.37 43.43 -22.94
C LEU A 19 21.41 44.57 -23.32
N SER A 20 20.17 44.25 -23.74
CA SER A 20 19.17 45.31 -23.98
C SER A 20 18.77 45.98 -22.65
N CYS A 21 18.24 47.21 -22.73
CA CYS A 21 17.75 47.92 -21.55
C CYS A 21 16.72 47.10 -20.75
N GLU A 22 15.85 46.33 -21.42
CA GLU A 22 14.86 45.49 -20.74
C GLU A 22 15.49 44.28 -20.06
N LEU A 23 16.50 43.65 -20.67
CA LEU A 23 17.22 42.54 -20.05
C LEU A 23 17.95 43.02 -18.78
N ARG A 24 18.49 44.25 -18.79
CA ARG A 24 19.08 44.88 -17.62
C ARG A 24 18.07 45.06 -16.48
N GLN A 25 16.87 45.56 -16.78
CA GLN A 25 15.79 45.69 -15.80
C GLN A 25 15.34 44.34 -15.21
N VAL A 26 15.26 43.30 -16.05
CA VAL A 26 14.92 41.94 -15.59
C VAL A 26 16.00 41.38 -14.67
N LEU A 27 17.28 41.62 -14.99
CA LEU A 27 18.41 41.20 -14.15
C LEU A 27 18.46 41.97 -12.82
N GLU A 28 18.15 43.27 -12.83
CA GLU A 28 18.02 44.08 -11.62
C GLU A 28 16.90 43.56 -10.71
N SER A 29 15.74 43.23 -11.27
CA SER A 29 14.63 42.63 -10.51
C SER A 29 14.99 41.26 -9.94
N LEU A 30 15.70 40.42 -10.69
CA LEU A 30 16.16 39.11 -10.22
C LEU A 30 17.23 39.26 -9.13
N LEU A 31 18.07 40.29 -9.20
CA LEU A 31 19.06 40.64 -8.19
C LEU A 31 18.40 41.08 -6.88
N GLU A 32 17.32 41.85 -6.94
CA GLU A 32 16.54 42.26 -5.77
C GLU A 32 15.94 41.05 -5.03
N VAL A 33 15.37 40.08 -5.76
CA VAL A 33 14.80 38.85 -5.18
C VAL A 33 15.89 37.97 -4.56
N VAL A 34 17.03 37.80 -5.25
CA VAL A 34 18.15 37.03 -4.68
C VAL A 34 18.70 37.73 -3.43
N ASN A 35 18.75 39.06 -3.42
CA ASN A 35 19.13 39.85 -2.25
C ASN A 35 18.13 39.73 -1.10
N SER A 36 16.83 39.74 -1.37
CA SER A 36 15.82 39.60 -0.31
C SER A 36 15.87 38.23 0.35
N ILE A 37 16.11 37.18 -0.45
CA ILE A 37 16.26 35.81 0.06
C ILE A 37 17.59 35.64 0.83
N LEU A 38 18.69 36.21 0.33
CA LEU A 38 20.00 36.17 1.03
C LEU A 38 20.01 36.91 2.38
N ARG A 39 19.10 37.86 2.59
CA ARG A 39 18.93 38.59 3.86
C ARG A 39 18.14 37.82 4.91
N LEU A 40 17.48 36.73 4.53
CA LEU A 40 16.74 35.86 5.43
C LEU A 40 17.66 34.67 5.77
N GLU A 41 18.35 34.74 6.91
CA GLU A 41 19.42 33.79 7.30
C GLU A 41 18.95 32.33 7.51
N GLU A 42 17.65 32.03 7.38
CA GLU A 42 17.03 30.74 7.74
C GLU A 42 16.08 30.15 6.67
N ILE A 43 16.32 30.35 5.38
CA ILE A 43 15.50 29.70 4.33
C ILE A 43 16.20 28.45 3.79
N GLU A 44 15.54 27.28 3.94
CA GLU A 44 15.95 26.03 3.31
C GLU A 44 16.14 26.20 1.79
N ASN A 45 17.22 25.63 1.23
CA ASN A 45 17.61 25.78 -0.18
C ASN A 45 16.46 25.53 -1.17
N GLU A 46 15.53 24.64 -0.84
CA GLU A 46 14.39 24.29 -1.67
C GLU A 46 13.36 25.42 -1.78
N LYS A 47 13.07 26.13 -0.68
CA LYS A 47 12.12 27.25 -0.65
C LYS A 47 12.67 28.46 -1.40
N ALA A 48 13.98 28.71 -1.28
CA ALA A 48 14.69 29.74 -2.06
C ALA A 48 14.71 29.43 -3.57
N LEU A 49 14.93 28.16 -3.94
CA LEU A 49 14.82 27.70 -5.33
C LEU A 49 13.40 27.86 -5.88
N ARG A 50 12.38 27.50 -5.10
CA ARG A 50 10.95 27.68 -5.49
C ARG A 50 10.62 29.14 -5.75
N GLU A 51 11.10 30.06 -4.91
CA GLU A 51 10.87 31.50 -5.09
C GLU A 51 11.52 32.05 -6.36
N ILE A 52 12.74 31.59 -6.70
CA ILE A 52 13.40 31.93 -7.97
C ILE A 52 12.67 31.32 -9.17
N VAL A 53 12.30 30.04 -9.10
CA VAL A 53 11.57 29.34 -10.18
C VAL A 53 10.21 30.01 -10.42
N SER A 54 9.53 30.51 -9.39
CA SER A 54 8.26 31.24 -9.54
C SER A 54 8.37 32.52 -10.38
N LYS A 55 9.58 33.11 -10.44
CA LYS A 55 9.88 34.33 -11.19
C LYS A 55 10.47 34.05 -12.57
N LEU A 56 10.64 32.79 -12.97
CA LEU A 56 11.17 32.35 -14.26
C LEU A 56 10.16 31.41 -14.97
N PRO A 57 10.17 31.30 -16.31
CA PRO A 57 10.93 32.09 -17.26
C PRO A 57 10.38 33.51 -17.40
N GLN A 58 11.27 34.46 -17.70
CA GLN A 58 10.88 35.80 -18.13
C GLN A 58 10.96 35.88 -19.64
N VAL A 59 9.90 36.44 -20.24
CA VAL A 59 9.81 36.68 -21.68
C VAL A 59 9.38 38.12 -21.89
N SER A 60 10.16 38.88 -22.65
CA SER A 60 9.80 40.21 -23.11
C SER A 60 9.69 40.20 -24.63
N CYS A 61 8.78 41.02 -25.15
CA CYS A 61 8.52 41.16 -26.58
C CYS A 61 8.49 42.66 -26.88
N THR A 62 9.42 43.13 -27.71
CA THR A 62 9.58 44.54 -28.07
C THR A 62 9.62 44.72 -29.58
N TYR A 63 8.94 45.75 -30.05
CA TYR A 63 9.01 46.17 -31.44
C TYR A 63 10.26 47.03 -31.60
N THR A 64 11.17 46.68 -32.50
CA THR A 64 12.36 47.50 -32.74
C THR A 64 11.96 48.74 -33.53
N ASN A 65 12.45 49.92 -33.15
CA ASN A 65 12.05 51.21 -33.74
C ASN A 65 12.52 51.44 -35.18
N ASP A 66 13.23 50.49 -35.79
CA ASP A 66 13.67 50.57 -37.19
C ASP A 66 12.55 50.05 -38.11
N ASP A 67 12.28 50.76 -39.22
CA ASP A 67 11.15 50.62 -40.18
C ASP A 67 10.93 49.23 -40.84
N ALA A 68 11.50 48.14 -40.31
CA ALA A 68 11.56 46.82 -40.93
C ALA A 68 10.58 45.76 -40.36
N GLY A 69 9.63 46.13 -39.50
CA GLY A 69 8.65 45.16 -38.99
C GLY A 69 9.22 44.11 -38.03
N ILE A 70 10.40 44.35 -37.45
CA ILE A 70 11.12 43.38 -36.61
C ILE A 70 10.62 43.43 -35.16
N VAL A 71 10.37 42.25 -34.61
CA VAL A 71 10.05 42.03 -33.20
C VAL A 71 11.17 41.25 -32.55
N LYS A 72 11.66 41.78 -31.43
CA LYS A 72 12.62 41.12 -30.57
C LYS A 72 11.87 40.42 -29.44
N VAL A 73 12.08 39.12 -29.29
CA VAL A 73 11.62 38.33 -28.15
C VAL A 73 12.83 37.90 -27.33
N THR A 74 12.93 38.40 -26.11
CA THR A 74 14.02 38.05 -25.19
C THR A 74 13.50 37.04 -24.17
N PHE A 75 14.23 35.93 -24.01
CA PHE A 75 13.89 34.81 -23.14
C PHE A 75 14.99 34.60 -22.08
N LEU A 76 14.59 34.52 -20.82
CA LEU A 76 15.46 34.20 -19.67
C LEU A 76 14.84 33.04 -18.88
N SER A 77 15.58 31.95 -18.70
CA SER A 77 15.11 30.75 -17.98
C SER A 77 16.26 29.96 -17.34
N LEU A 78 15.91 29.06 -16.42
CA LEU A 78 16.78 27.95 -16.01
C LEU A 78 16.73 26.83 -17.06
N GLU A 79 17.75 25.96 -17.03
CA GLU A 79 17.86 24.75 -17.84
C GLU A 79 16.66 23.83 -17.67
N PHE A 80 16.10 23.37 -18.80
CA PHE A 80 15.10 22.30 -18.77
C PHE A 80 15.82 20.94 -18.67
N PRO A 81 15.40 20.05 -17.75
CA PRO A 81 16.18 18.87 -17.34
C PRO A 81 16.27 17.71 -18.34
N SER A 82 15.68 17.79 -19.54
CA SER A 82 15.54 16.66 -20.46
C SER A 82 15.77 16.97 -21.95
N LEU A 83 16.04 18.22 -22.34
CA LEU A 83 16.23 18.64 -23.73
C LEU A 83 17.28 19.75 -23.85
N ASP A 84 17.92 19.88 -25.02
CA ASP A 84 18.64 21.10 -25.38
C ASP A 84 17.66 22.27 -25.28
N THR A 85 17.89 23.15 -24.30
CA THR A 85 16.96 24.22 -23.92
C THR A 85 16.74 25.21 -25.08
N ASN A 86 17.76 25.48 -25.89
CA ASN A 86 17.63 26.37 -27.03
C ASN A 86 16.79 25.73 -28.13
N ARG A 87 17.10 24.46 -28.47
CA ARG A 87 16.33 23.70 -29.44
C ARG A 87 14.86 23.53 -29.03
N PHE A 88 14.61 23.21 -27.76
CA PHE A 88 13.25 23.06 -27.22
C PHE A 88 12.45 24.36 -27.32
N VAL A 89 13.03 25.48 -26.88
CA VAL A 89 12.35 26.78 -26.93
C VAL A 89 12.10 27.19 -28.38
N TYR A 90 13.09 27.03 -29.27
CA TYR A 90 12.94 27.31 -30.70
C TYR A 90 11.82 26.47 -31.35
N GLU A 91 11.81 25.14 -31.13
CA GLU A 91 10.79 24.25 -31.67
C GLU A 91 9.39 24.61 -31.17
N LEU A 92 9.26 25.06 -29.92
CA LEU A 92 8.00 25.57 -29.39
C LEU A 92 7.60 26.90 -30.04
N PHE A 93 8.50 27.86 -30.18
CA PHE A 93 8.20 29.13 -30.86
C PHE A 93 7.76 28.90 -32.32
N ASP A 94 8.48 28.04 -33.05
CA ASP A 94 8.14 27.68 -34.43
C ASP A 94 6.77 27.00 -34.51
N ARG A 95 6.56 25.96 -33.71
CA ARG A 95 5.32 25.17 -33.71
C ARG A 95 4.10 25.96 -33.25
N PHE A 96 4.23 26.80 -32.24
CA PHE A 96 3.07 27.41 -31.56
C PHE A 96 2.84 28.86 -31.98
N VAL A 97 3.88 29.61 -32.31
CA VAL A 97 3.77 31.02 -32.68
C VAL A 97 3.78 31.19 -34.21
N LEU A 98 4.62 30.45 -34.93
CA LEU A 98 4.86 30.64 -36.37
C LEU A 98 4.00 29.73 -37.29
N SER A 99 3.81 28.45 -36.96
CA SER A 99 3.30 27.37 -37.84
C SER A 99 1.94 27.55 -38.53
N LYS A 100 1.11 28.52 -38.11
CA LYS A 100 -0.24 28.77 -38.68
C LYS A 100 -0.39 30.09 -39.43
N SER A 101 0.67 30.88 -39.58
CA SER A 101 0.57 32.23 -40.13
C SER A 101 1.46 32.36 -41.37
N ARG A 102 0.87 32.60 -42.55
CA ARG A 102 1.58 32.83 -43.82
C ARG A 102 2.38 34.15 -43.88
N CYS A 103 2.60 34.80 -42.74
CA CYS A 103 2.94 36.22 -42.62
C CYS A 103 4.24 36.49 -41.83
N PHE A 104 5.05 35.45 -41.57
CA PHE A 104 6.30 35.58 -40.80
C PHE A 104 7.46 34.94 -41.59
N GLU A 105 8.46 35.73 -41.96
CA GLU A 105 9.76 35.22 -42.39
C GLU A 105 10.70 35.20 -41.17
N LEU A 106 11.26 34.03 -40.86
CA LEU A 106 12.12 33.84 -39.70
C LEU A 106 13.60 33.87 -40.11
N GLU A 107 14.26 35.02 -40.00
CA GLU A 107 15.72 35.07 -39.84
C GLU A 107 16.06 35.15 -38.35
N SER A 108 16.11 34.00 -37.67
CA SER A 108 16.47 33.95 -36.26
C SER A 108 17.98 34.00 -36.07
N LYS A 109 18.51 35.10 -35.54
CA LYS A 109 19.85 35.12 -34.91
C LYS A 109 19.68 34.95 -33.40
N ALA A 110 19.74 33.71 -32.94
CA ALA A 110 19.72 33.38 -31.52
C ALA A 110 21.15 33.47 -30.95
N TYR A 111 21.35 34.33 -29.96
CA TYR A 111 22.57 34.34 -29.14
C TYR A 111 22.26 33.62 -27.83
N THR A 112 22.89 32.46 -27.62
CA THR A 112 22.76 31.69 -26.38
C THR A 112 24.01 31.85 -25.55
N PHE A 113 23.84 32.30 -24.30
CA PHE A 113 24.93 32.38 -23.34
C PHE A 113 24.67 31.40 -22.21
N GLU A 114 25.49 30.36 -22.12
CA GLU A 114 25.44 29.35 -21.07
C GLU A 114 26.39 29.71 -19.93
N PHE A 115 25.89 29.69 -18.69
CA PHE A 115 26.73 29.90 -17.51
C PHE A 115 26.59 28.75 -16.51
N LYS A 116 27.73 28.15 -16.17
CA LYS A 116 27.83 27.00 -15.25
C LYS A 116 28.20 27.47 -13.85
N ALA A 117 27.32 27.26 -12.88
CA ALA A 117 27.61 27.45 -11.47
C ALA A 117 27.69 26.09 -10.76
N LYS A 118 28.61 25.94 -9.79
CA LYS A 118 28.70 24.74 -8.95
C LYS A 118 27.40 24.61 -8.16
N ASP A 119 26.77 23.45 -8.23
CA ASP A 119 25.57 23.07 -7.46
C ASP A 119 24.27 23.87 -7.79
N MET A 120 24.15 24.43 -9.00
CA MET A 120 22.91 25.09 -9.50
C MET A 120 22.62 24.73 -10.97
N PRO A 121 21.33 24.71 -11.40
CA PRO A 121 20.96 24.54 -12.81
C PRO A 121 21.49 25.68 -13.68
N ARG A 122 21.84 25.40 -14.95
CA ARG A 122 22.37 26.42 -15.87
C ARG A 122 21.34 27.51 -16.13
N LEU A 123 21.81 28.75 -16.27
CA LEU A 123 20.97 29.88 -16.69
C LEU A 123 21.11 30.06 -18.21
N TYR A 124 19.98 30.19 -18.89
CA TYR A 124 19.90 30.39 -20.34
C TYR A 124 19.27 31.74 -20.65
N VAL A 125 19.91 32.48 -21.58
CA VAL A 125 19.35 33.68 -22.21
C VAL A 125 19.40 33.51 -23.71
N ALA A 126 18.29 33.86 -24.37
CA ALA A 126 18.18 33.86 -25.82
C ALA A 126 17.42 35.10 -26.31
N ASP A 127 17.94 35.73 -27.36
CA ASP A 127 17.25 36.78 -28.11
C ASP A 127 16.79 36.20 -29.46
N TYR A 128 15.50 36.30 -29.76
CA TYR A 128 14.91 35.91 -31.05
C TYR A 128 14.48 37.17 -31.80
N LEU A 129 14.96 37.35 -33.02
CA LEU A 129 14.52 38.42 -33.92
C LEU A 129 13.56 37.83 -34.96
N ILE A 130 12.37 38.43 -35.10
CA ILE A 130 11.27 37.88 -35.90
C ILE A 130 10.69 39.00 -36.77
N HIS A 131 10.61 38.79 -38.08
CA HIS A 131 10.03 39.77 -39.00
C HIS A 131 8.51 39.56 -39.12
N LEU A 132 7.73 40.58 -38.75
CA LEU A 132 6.28 40.63 -38.96
C LEU A 132 5.98 41.39 -40.26
N SER A 133 5.14 40.81 -41.12
CA SER A 133 4.72 41.47 -42.36
C SER A 133 3.79 42.67 -42.14
N GLU A 134 3.10 42.78 -40.99
CA GLU A 134 2.15 43.87 -40.70
C GLU A 134 2.14 44.28 -39.21
N LYS A 135 2.00 45.58 -38.93
CA LYS A 135 1.98 46.14 -37.56
C LYS A 135 0.77 45.70 -36.71
N GLN A 136 -0.39 45.45 -37.32
CA GLN A 136 -1.58 44.91 -36.61
C GLN A 136 -1.40 43.46 -36.14
N SER A 137 -0.41 42.74 -36.69
CA SER A 137 -0.08 41.38 -36.25
C SER A 137 0.73 41.35 -34.94
N TYR A 138 1.29 42.48 -34.50
CA TYR A 138 2.10 42.57 -33.28
C TYR A 138 1.31 42.23 -32.02
N GLU A 139 0.10 42.75 -31.83
CA GLU A 139 -0.67 42.48 -30.60
C GLU A 139 -1.10 41.02 -30.52
N ARG A 140 -1.50 40.41 -31.65
CA ARG A 140 -1.81 38.95 -31.71
C ARG A 140 -0.56 38.11 -31.47
N PHE A 141 0.58 38.54 -32.00
CA PHE A 141 1.87 37.89 -31.78
C PHE A 141 2.29 37.96 -30.31
N LYS A 142 2.21 39.15 -29.69
CA LYS A 142 2.49 39.39 -28.28
C LYS A 142 1.60 38.55 -27.36
N GLU A 143 0.31 38.41 -27.67
CA GLU A 143 -0.60 37.54 -26.91
C GLU A 143 -0.17 36.07 -26.97
N LYS A 144 0.20 35.55 -28.15
CA LYS A 144 0.71 34.17 -28.29
C LYS A 144 2.03 33.93 -27.53
N VAL A 145 2.93 34.92 -27.54
CA VAL A 145 4.20 34.85 -26.78
C VAL A 145 3.94 34.82 -25.28
N MET A 146 2.96 35.57 -24.78
CA MET A 146 2.58 35.54 -23.36
C MET A 146 1.94 34.21 -22.95
N ILE A 147 1.15 33.58 -23.82
CA ILE A 147 0.61 32.23 -23.57
C ILE A 147 1.75 31.21 -23.53
N LEU A 148 2.72 31.32 -24.46
CA LEU A 148 3.90 30.44 -24.49
C LEU A 148 4.78 30.60 -23.24
N LYS A 149 4.93 31.83 -22.72
CA LYS A 149 5.63 32.10 -21.45
C LYS A 149 5.05 31.26 -20.31
N GLU A 150 3.72 31.26 -20.16
CA GLU A 150 3.08 30.46 -19.11
C GLU A 150 3.31 28.96 -19.33
N GLN A 151 3.21 28.46 -20.56
CA GLN A 151 3.50 27.04 -20.86
C GLN A 151 4.95 26.64 -20.53
N LEU A 152 5.92 27.51 -20.83
CA LEU A 152 7.32 27.32 -20.46
C LEU A 152 7.53 27.38 -18.93
N ARG A 153 6.76 28.22 -18.23
CA ARG A 153 6.72 28.24 -16.75
C ARG A 153 6.24 26.91 -16.18
N LEU A 154 5.15 26.36 -16.72
CA LEU A 154 4.63 25.05 -16.32
C LEU A 154 5.67 23.93 -16.61
N ALA A 155 6.38 24.00 -17.74
CA ALA A 155 7.43 23.05 -18.12
C ALA A 155 8.66 23.09 -17.20
N LEU A 156 8.97 24.27 -16.65
CA LEU A 156 10.07 24.45 -15.71
C LEU A 156 9.75 23.82 -14.36
N LEU A 157 8.49 23.92 -13.94
CA LEU A 157 7.97 23.39 -12.69
C LEU A 157 7.79 21.86 -12.72
N ASN A 158 7.59 21.25 -13.90
CA ASN A 158 7.36 19.81 -14.02
C ASN A 158 8.09 19.16 -15.22
N LYS A 159 9.04 18.27 -14.91
CA LYS A 159 9.88 17.58 -15.92
C LYS A 159 9.08 16.79 -16.95
N ASN A 160 8.00 16.11 -16.55
CA ASN A 160 7.21 15.28 -17.47
C ASN A 160 6.34 16.14 -18.41
N PHE A 161 5.94 17.34 -17.95
CA PHE A 161 5.26 18.31 -18.81
C PHE A 161 6.19 18.83 -19.92
N SER A 162 7.47 19.07 -19.61
CA SER A 162 8.46 19.48 -20.62
C SER A 162 8.62 18.47 -21.76
N PHE A 163 8.66 17.17 -21.44
CA PHE A 163 8.76 16.09 -22.42
C PHE A 163 7.50 15.99 -23.31
N ARG A 164 6.32 16.19 -22.75
CA ARG A 164 5.04 16.20 -23.48
C ARG A 164 4.88 17.40 -24.39
N LEU A 165 5.24 18.60 -23.93
CA LEU A 165 5.23 19.81 -24.76
C LEU A 165 6.08 19.64 -26.03
N ALA A 166 7.22 18.96 -25.91
CA ALA A 166 8.08 18.64 -27.05
C ALA A 166 7.40 17.66 -28.03
N LEU A 167 6.66 16.67 -27.53
CA LEU A 167 6.09 15.56 -28.32
C LEU A 167 4.65 15.79 -28.83
N SER A 168 3.89 16.70 -28.25
CA SER A 168 2.47 16.88 -28.60
C SER A 168 2.29 17.81 -29.82
N HIS A 169 1.59 17.31 -30.83
CA HIS A 169 1.14 18.10 -31.99
C HIS A 169 -0.23 18.77 -31.77
N HIS A 170 -0.91 18.52 -30.66
CA HIS A 170 -2.34 18.85 -30.48
C HIS A 170 -2.63 19.78 -29.30
N VAL A 171 -1.61 20.33 -28.62
CA VAL A 171 -1.83 21.32 -27.55
C VAL A 171 -2.41 22.60 -28.16
N ARG A 172 -3.64 22.97 -27.76
CA ARG A 172 -4.23 24.27 -28.12
C ARG A 172 -3.60 25.35 -27.24
N LEU A 173 -3.08 26.43 -27.84
CA LEU A 173 -2.72 27.67 -27.14
C LEU A 173 -3.98 28.45 -26.75
N ASP A 174 -4.85 27.83 -25.98
CA ASP A 174 -6.01 28.49 -25.43
C ASP A 174 -5.61 29.19 -24.12
N ARG A 175 -5.85 30.51 -24.06
CA ARG A 175 -5.61 31.34 -22.88
C ARG A 175 -6.33 30.78 -21.66
N LYS A 176 -7.50 30.16 -21.85
CA LYS A 176 -8.32 29.58 -20.79
C LYS A 176 -7.74 28.27 -20.26
N ILE A 177 -7.31 27.36 -21.15
CA ILE A 177 -6.64 26.10 -20.77
C ILE A 177 -5.36 26.39 -19.99
N THR A 178 -4.58 27.36 -20.45
CA THR A 178 -3.36 27.80 -19.76
C THR A 178 -3.66 28.34 -18.35
N ALA A 179 -4.73 29.12 -18.21
CA ALA A 179 -5.19 29.58 -16.90
C ALA A 179 -5.64 28.43 -15.99
N ILE A 180 -6.30 27.39 -16.53
CA ILE A 180 -6.70 26.21 -15.77
C ILE A 180 -5.47 25.46 -15.26
N HIS A 181 -4.50 25.14 -16.13
CA HIS A 181 -3.27 24.48 -15.71
C HIS A 181 -2.49 25.27 -14.66
N SER A 182 -2.42 26.59 -14.79
CA SER A 182 -1.77 27.44 -13.78
C SER A 182 -2.45 27.34 -12.41
N GLN A 183 -3.78 27.24 -12.36
CA GLN A 183 -4.50 27.07 -11.09
C GLN A 183 -4.31 25.66 -10.53
N VAL A 184 -4.33 24.64 -11.40
CA VAL A 184 -4.09 23.25 -11.04
C VAL A 184 -2.68 23.08 -10.44
N LEU A 185 -1.64 23.65 -11.06
CA LEU A 185 -0.29 23.62 -10.51
C LEU A 185 -0.19 24.31 -9.15
N ARG A 186 -0.89 25.44 -8.96
CA ARG A 186 -0.92 26.10 -7.65
C ARG A 186 -1.48 25.17 -6.57
N TYR A 187 -2.53 24.40 -6.89
CA TYR A 187 -3.04 23.40 -5.96
C TYR A 187 -2.04 22.26 -5.69
N ILE A 188 -1.29 21.82 -6.71
CA ILE A 188 -0.19 20.85 -6.52
C ILE A 188 0.91 21.46 -5.65
N GLU A 189 1.28 22.72 -5.84
CA GLU A 189 2.29 23.40 -5.02
C GLU A 189 1.87 23.52 -3.55
N GLU A 190 0.58 23.80 -3.29
CA GLU A 190 0.02 23.91 -1.95
C GLU A 190 -0.16 22.55 -1.25
N LYS A 191 -0.34 21.45 -2.01
CA LYS A 191 -0.67 20.10 -1.49
C LYS A 191 0.22 18.96 -2.04
N GLY A 192 1.46 19.26 -2.37
CA GLY A 192 2.31 18.46 -3.29
C GLY A 192 2.71 17.05 -2.86
N GLU A 193 2.48 16.63 -1.62
CA GLU A 193 2.79 15.27 -1.18
C GLU A 193 1.81 14.21 -1.70
N GLU A 194 0.65 14.63 -2.24
CA GLU A 194 -0.45 13.73 -2.63
C GLU A 194 -0.51 13.41 -4.14
N PHE A 195 0.27 14.08 -5.00
CA PHE A 195 0.09 14.03 -6.47
C PHE A 195 1.40 13.74 -7.21
N ASP A 196 1.36 12.74 -8.10
CA ASP A 196 2.50 12.36 -8.95
C ASP A 196 2.41 13.01 -10.35
N THR A 197 3.35 12.65 -11.22
CA THR A 197 3.38 13.17 -12.60
C THR A 197 2.25 12.67 -13.50
N GLN A 198 1.53 11.60 -13.12
CA GLN A 198 0.37 11.08 -13.85
C GLN A 198 -0.83 12.02 -13.72
N PHE A 199 -0.92 12.77 -12.62
CA PHE A 199 -1.97 13.75 -12.34
C PHE A 199 -2.21 14.74 -13.50
N LEU A 200 -1.14 15.30 -14.07
CA LEU A 200 -1.28 16.24 -15.20
C LEU A 200 -1.76 15.57 -16.48
N LEU A 201 -1.44 14.29 -16.68
CA LEU A 201 -1.94 13.52 -17.82
C LEU A 201 -3.45 13.30 -17.72
N ASP A 202 -3.93 13.07 -16.50
CA ASP A 202 -5.36 12.97 -16.22
C ASP A 202 -6.05 14.33 -16.42
N VAL A 203 -5.49 15.43 -15.89
CA VAL A 203 -6.03 16.79 -16.13
C VAL A 203 -6.25 17.06 -17.62
N ASP A 204 -5.28 16.74 -18.47
CA ASP A 204 -5.40 16.91 -19.93
C ASP A 204 -6.48 16.01 -20.54
N ARG A 205 -6.53 14.73 -20.14
CA ARG A 205 -7.53 13.77 -20.62
C ARG A 205 -8.95 14.25 -20.31
N TRP A 206 -9.15 14.79 -19.10
CA TRP A 206 -10.42 15.33 -18.67
C TRP A 206 -10.78 16.63 -19.39
N LEU A 207 -9.82 17.53 -19.62
CA LEU A 207 -10.04 18.74 -20.42
C LEU A 207 -10.43 18.42 -21.87
N MET A 208 -9.93 17.32 -22.44
CA MET A 208 -10.34 16.85 -23.76
C MET A 208 -11.75 16.23 -23.78
N ALA A 209 -12.23 15.71 -22.65
CA ALA A 209 -13.56 15.13 -22.53
C ALA A 209 -14.68 16.17 -22.47
N PHE A 210 -14.39 17.39 -22.02
CA PHE A 210 -15.40 18.46 -21.91
C PHE A 210 -15.70 19.14 -23.26
N SER A 211 -16.98 19.45 -23.50
CA SER A 211 -17.41 20.18 -24.70
C SER A 211 -16.94 21.64 -24.68
N GLN A 212 -16.81 22.26 -25.86
CA GLN A 212 -16.35 23.65 -25.96
C GLN A 212 -17.32 24.64 -25.29
N ASP A 213 -18.64 24.44 -25.43
CA ASP A 213 -19.68 25.23 -24.75
C ASP A 213 -19.57 25.11 -23.22
N PHE A 214 -19.26 23.91 -22.72
CA PHE A 214 -19.04 23.68 -21.30
C PHE A 214 -17.85 24.47 -20.77
N LEU A 215 -16.73 24.46 -21.51
CA LEU A 215 -15.53 25.18 -21.12
C LEU A 215 -15.75 26.70 -21.16
N GLU A 216 -16.44 27.24 -22.16
CA GLU A 216 -16.64 28.69 -22.36
C GLU A 216 -17.45 29.37 -21.24
N LYS A 217 -18.51 28.72 -20.74
CA LYS A 217 -19.42 29.29 -19.72
C LYS A 217 -18.84 29.36 -18.30
N ARG A 218 -17.71 28.69 -18.03
CA ARG A 218 -17.14 28.50 -16.68
C ARG A 218 -15.85 29.27 -16.47
N SER A 219 -15.57 29.69 -15.24
CA SER A 219 -14.27 30.33 -14.94
C SER A 219 -13.14 29.29 -14.90
N PRO A 220 -11.88 29.67 -15.23
CA PRO A 220 -10.73 28.78 -15.09
C PRO A 220 -10.56 28.22 -13.67
N LEU A 221 -10.87 29.04 -12.65
CA LEU A 221 -10.81 28.65 -11.25
C LEU A 221 -11.81 27.54 -10.91
N LEU A 222 -13.03 27.63 -11.44
CA LEU A 222 -14.06 26.61 -11.24
C LEU A 222 -13.63 25.27 -11.84
N LEU A 223 -13.17 25.29 -13.09
CA LEU A 223 -12.72 24.10 -13.80
C LEU A 223 -11.52 23.46 -13.12
N ALA A 224 -10.55 24.26 -12.65
CA ALA A 224 -9.41 23.77 -11.89
C ALA A 224 -9.82 23.08 -10.59
N LYS A 225 -10.77 23.66 -9.82
CA LYS A 225 -11.32 23.05 -8.60
C LYS A 225 -12.05 21.74 -8.89
N ALA A 226 -12.87 21.70 -9.93
CA ALA A 226 -13.57 20.49 -10.34
C ALA A 226 -12.58 19.38 -10.70
N LEU A 227 -11.60 19.67 -11.56
CA LEU A 227 -10.57 18.72 -11.97
C LEU A 227 -9.75 18.19 -10.79
N PHE A 228 -9.33 19.09 -9.89
CA PHE A 228 -8.61 18.73 -8.68
C PHE A 228 -9.44 17.74 -7.83
N ASN A 229 -10.70 18.08 -7.53
CA ASN A 229 -11.57 17.24 -6.72
C ASN A 229 -11.88 15.89 -7.39
N LEU A 230 -12.11 15.86 -8.71
CA LEU A 230 -12.34 14.62 -9.45
C LEU A 230 -11.17 13.66 -9.32
N ILE A 231 -9.94 14.15 -9.45
CA ILE A 231 -8.75 13.30 -9.36
C ILE A 231 -8.47 12.89 -7.90
N SER A 232 -8.63 13.79 -6.93
CA SER A 232 -8.49 13.48 -5.50
C SER A 232 -9.49 12.42 -5.04
N ILE A 233 -10.77 12.60 -5.37
CA ILE A 233 -11.84 11.66 -5.01
C ILE A 233 -11.58 10.30 -5.67
N ARG A 234 -11.19 10.28 -6.95
CA ARG A 234 -10.88 9.04 -7.66
C ARG A 234 -9.79 8.24 -6.95
N ARG A 235 -8.67 8.87 -6.61
CA ARG A 235 -7.57 8.21 -5.89
C ARG A 235 -8.02 7.65 -4.55
N GLU A 236 -8.80 8.44 -3.81
CA GLU A 236 -9.31 8.00 -2.52
C GLU A 236 -10.27 6.82 -2.65
N LEU A 237 -11.11 6.78 -3.69
CA LEU A 237 -11.99 5.66 -3.97
C LEU A 237 -11.22 4.43 -4.48
N GLU A 238 -10.25 4.59 -5.37
CA GLU A 238 -9.37 3.50 -5.84
C GLU A 238 -8.64 2.86 -4.66
N TRP A 239 -8.13 3.68 -3.74
CA TRP A 239 -7.53 3.23 -2.50
C TRP A 239 -8.53 2.51 -1.57
N LYS A 240 -9.72 3.08 -1.35
CA LYS A 240 -10.76 2.46 -0.52
C LYS A 240 -11.25 1.12 -1.09
N GLU A 241 -11.38 0.99 -2.41
CA GLU A 241 -11.70 -0.28 -3.08
C GLU A 241 -10.60 -1.32 -2.89
N THR A 242 -9.32 -0.93 -2.92
CA THR A 242 -8.23 -1.88 -2.61
C THR A 242 -8.28 -2.34 -1.16
N ILE A 243 -8.70 -1.47 -0.23
CA ILE A 243 -8.75 -1.79 1.21
C ILE A 243 -9.92 -2.74 1.54
N ASP A 244 -11.12 -2.41 1.09
CA ASP A 244 -12.35 -3.11 1.42
C ASP A 244 -13.29 -3.08 0.21
N SER A 245 -13.17 -4.10 -0.63
CA SER A 245 -14.01 -4.30 -1.81
C SER A 245 -15.44 -4.74 -1.48
N SER A 246 -15.75 -5.02 -0.20
CA SER A 246 -17.07 -5.50 0.23
C SER A 246 -18.05 -4.36 0.53
N LYS A 247 -17.53 -3.12 0.68
CA LYS A 247 -18.33 -1.93 0.94
C LYS A 247 -18.34 -1.01 -0.27
N ARG A 248 -19.50 -0.40 -0.52
CA ARG A 248 -19.63 0.65 -1.52
C ARG A 248 -19.06 1.95 -0.96
N HIS A 249 -18.13 2.56 -1.70
CA HIS A 249 -17.53 3.83 -1.33
C HIS A 249 -18.13 4.95 -2.19
N ILE A 250 -18.71 5.95 -1.55
CA ILE A 250 -19.28 7.14 -2.20
C ILE A 250 -18.62 8.37 -1.61
N GLN A 251 -18.22 9.30 -2.47
CA GLN A 251 -17.57 10.51 -2.02
C GLN A 251 -18.00 11.73 -2.83
N LEU A 252 -18.29 12.82 -2.11
CA LEU A 252 -18.82 14.06 -2.66
C LEU A 252 -17.91 15.22 -2.24
N SER A 253 -17.74 16.19 -3.13
CA SER A 253 -17.14 17.49 -2.79
C SER A 253 -17.93 18.62 -3.43
N PHE A 254 -18.30 19.60 -2.62
CA PHE A 254 -19.15 20.73 -3.01
C PHE A 254 -18.35 22.03 -3.03
N PHE A 255 -18.64 22.89 -4.00
CA PHE A 255 -18.03 24.22 -4.10
C PHE A 255 -18.96 25.23 -4.76
N PRO A 256 -19.18 26.40 -4.14
CA PRO A 256 -20.05 27.43 -4.70
C PRO A 256 -19.42 28.07 -5.95
N SER A 257 -20.25 28.37 -6.95
CA SER A 257 -19.80 29.06 -8.16
C SER A 257 -20.91 29.82 -8.91
N SER A 258 -20.57 30.30 -10.10
CA SER A 258 -21.50 30.97 -11.00
C SER A 258 -21.13 30.74 -12.47
N LEU A 259 -22.14 30.50 -13.30
CA LEU A 259 -22.02 30.40 -14.76
C LEU A 259 -22.13 31.79 -15.39
N SER A 260 -21.35 32.05 -16.44
CA SER A 260 -21.33 33.32 -17.16
C SER A 260 -22.05 33.19 -18.50
N PHE A 261 -23.08 34.01 -18.70
CA PHE A 261 -23.83 34.12 -19.95
C PHE A 261 -23.70 35.53 -20.53
N THR A 262 -24.04 35.70 -21.81
CA THR A 262 -24.03 37.01 -22.48
C THR A 262 -24.97 38.05 -21.83
N PHE A 263 -25.96 37.59 -21.06
CA PHE A 263 -26.97 38.40 -20.39
C PHE A 263 -26.82 38.48 -18.85
N GLY A 264 -25.76 37.90 -18.27
CA GLY A 264 -25.51 37.95 -16.82
C GLY A 264 -24.90 36.67 -16.23
N THR A 265 -24.76 36.62 -14.90
CA THR A 265 -24.21 35.47 -14.17
C THR A 265 -25.28 34.74 -13.38
N LYS A 266 -25.33 33.41 -13.46
CA LYS A 266 -26.26 32.55 -12.70
C LYS A 266 -25.51 31.83 -11.58
N PRO A 267 -25.93 31.89 -10.30
CA PRO A 267 -25.30 31.13 -9.23
C PRO A 267 -25.58 29.63 -9.39
N VAL A 268 -24.56 28.79 -9.15
CA VAL A 268 -24.66 27.33 -9.16
C VAL A 268 -23.82 26.73 -8.03
N LEU A 269 -24.19 25.55 -7.55
CA LEU A 269 -23.38 24.76 -6.62
C LEU A 269 -22.74 23.61 -7.39
N GLY A 270 -21.42 23.69 -7.61
CA GLY A 270 -20.68 22.60 -8.24
C GLY A 270 -20.49 21.45 -7.25
N CYS A 271 -20.70 20.23 -7.73
CA CYS A 271 -20.48 19.01 -6.97
C CYS A 271 -19.70 18.00 -7.82
N THR A 272 -18.64 17.44 -7.24
CA THR A 272 -17.93 16.30 -7.84
C THR A 272 -18.28 15.06 -7.05
N ILE A 273 -18.70 14.02 -7.77
CA ILE A 273 -19.24 12.78 -7.23
C ILE A 273 -18.37 11.64 -7.72
N GLY A 274 -17.94 10.78 -6.80
CA GLY A 274 -17.35 9.49 -7.13
C GLY A 274 -18.13 8.38 -6.44
N VAL A 275 -18.44 7.32 -7.19
CA VAL A 275 -19.19 6.16 -6.73
C VAL A 275 -18.44 4.89 -7.16
N GLY A 276 -18.07 4.04 -6.20
CA GLY A 276 -17.64 2.68 -6.50
C GLY A 276 -18.84 1.81 -6.87
N LEU A 277 -18.79 1.14 -8.01
CA LEU A 277 -19.86 0.31 -8.56
C LEU A 277 -19.30 -1.06 -8.94
N ASN A 278 -20.11 -2.12 -8.80
CA ASN A 278 -19.79 -3.37 -9.47
C ASN A 278 -20.34 -3.34 -10.91
N PRO A 279 -19.51 -3.19 -11.95
CA PRO A 279 -20.00 -3.02 -13.32
C PRO A 279 -20.77 -4.23 -13.86
N SER A 280 -20.64 -5.41 -13.24
CA SER A 280 -21.42 -6.58 -13.63
C SER A 280 -22.87 -6.56 -13.12
N CYS A 281 -23.17 -5.79 -12.07
CA CYS A 281 -24.49 -5.83 -11.44
C CYS A 281 -24.99 -4.48 -10.89
N GLU A 282 -24.30 -3.37 -11.12
CA GLU A 282 -24.69 -2.07 -10.56
C GLU A 282 -24.54 -0.96 -11.59
N ARG A 283 -25.49 -0.01 -11.59
CA ARG A 283 -25.48 1.13 -12.52
C ARG A 283 -25.95 2.41 -11.83
N PHE A 284 -25.27 3.51 -12.12
CA PHE A 284 -25.61 4.84 -11.62
C PHE A 284 -25.62 5.84 -12.79
N VAL A 285 -26.71 6.60 -12.93
CA VAL A 285 -26.94 7.52 -14.05
C VAL A 285 -27.63 8.79 -13.54
N GLU A 286 -27.64 9.85 -14.34
CA GLU A 286 -28.20 11.17 -13.99
C GLU A 286 -29.61 11.10 -13.37
N LYS A 287 -30.52 10.24 -13.88
CA LYS A 287 -31.89 10.08 -13.32
C LYS A 287 -31.90 9.67 -11.85
N HIS A 288 -30.95 8.82 -11.43
CA HIS A 288 -30.83 8.38 -10.03
C HIS A 288 -30.37 9.53 -9.13
N LEU A 289 -29.45 10.36 -9.64
CA LEU A 289 -28.95 11.52 -8.92
C LEU A 289 -29.99 12.63 -8.82
N SER A 290 -30.76 12.91 -9.88
CA SER A 290 -31.85 13.89 -9.85
C SER A 290 -32.91 13.50 -8.81
N SER A 291 -33.29 12.23 -8.76
CA SER A 291 -34.22 11.73 -7.72
C SER A 291 -33.63 11.79 -6.31
N ALA A 292 -32.33 11.53 -6.15
CA ALA A 292 -31.65 11.68 -4.86
C ALA A 292 -31.60 13.15 -4.41
N LEU A 293 -31.36 14.08 -5.34
CA LEU A 293 -31.32 15.51 -5.07
C LEU A 293 -32.70 16.04 -4.65
N GLU A 294 -33.76 15.68 -5.39
CA GLU A 294 -35.14 16.07 -5.09
C GLU A 294 -35.58 15.60 -3.71
N ALA A 295 -35.15 14.41 -3.28
CA ALA A 295 -35.43 13.88 -1.95
C ALA A 295 -34.77 14.68 -0.82
N VAL A 296 -33.57 15.24 -1.04
CA VAL A 296 -32.86 16.02 -0.02
C VAL A 296 -33.32 17.48 -0.03
N ILE A 297 -33.46 18.08 -1.23
CA ILE A 297 -33.89 19.47 -1.46
C ILE A 297 -34.87 19.50 -2.66
N PRO A 298 -36.19 19.55 -2.42
CA PRO A 298 -37.20 19.52 -3.48
C PRO A 298 -37.15 20.70 -4.46
N SER A 299 -36.58 21.84 -4.06
CA SER A 299 -36.46 23.04 -4.90
C SER A 299 -35.16 23.11 -5.71
N ALA A 300 -34.34 22.05 -5.66
CA ALA A 300 -33.07 21.97 -6.36
C ALA A 300 -33.19 21.09 -7.61
N ASN A 301 -32.73 21.63 -8.74
CA ASN A 301 -32.69 20.94 -10.02
C ASN A 301 -31.24 20.76 -10.49
N LEU A 302 -31.05 19.77 -11.35
CA LEU A 302 -29.78 19.47 -11.98
C LEU A 302 -29.64 20.32 -13.26
N SER A 303 -28.66 21.23 -13.29
CA SER A 303 -28.45 22.15 -14.41
C SER A 303 -27.81 21.44 -15.61
N ILE A 304 -26.73 20.69 -15.36
CA ILE A 304 -25.96 19.92 -16.35
C ILE A 304 -25.20 18.80 -15.60
N SER A 305 -25.13 17.59 -16.19
CA SER A 305 -24.27 16.48 -15.76
C SER A 305 -23.36 15.99 -16.91
N PRO A 306 -22.11 16.46 -17.05
CA PRO A 306 -21.12 15.73 -17.84
C PRO A 306 -20.67 14.46 -17.08
N GLU A 307 -21.12 13.30 -17.54
CA GLU A 307 -20.52 12.02 -17.15
C GLU A 307 -19.17 11.84 -17.85
N VAL A 308 -18.13 11.51 -17.08
CA VAL A 308 -16.81 11.17 -17.63
C VAL A 308 -16.53 9.72 -17.27
N HIS A 309 -16.84 8.82 -18.20
CA HIS A 309 -16.50 7.40 -18.11
C HIS A 309 -15.02 7.22 -18.43
N LEU A 310 -14.26 6.68 -17.48
CA LEU A 310 -12.87 6.30 -17.69
C LEU A 310 -12.81 4.78 -17.91
N GLU A 311 -12.27 4.36 -19.04
CA GLU A 311 -12.09 2.93 -19.33
C GLU A 311 -11.21 2.27 -18.26
N LYS A 312 -11.67 1.12 -17.73
CA LYS A 312 -10.98 0.17 -16.82
C LYS A 312 -11.10 0.36 -15.28
N SER A 313 -12.01 1.18 -14.76
CA SER A 313 -12.27 1.23 -13.30
C SER A 313 -13.72 0.91 -12.92
N ASN A 314 -13.90 0.27 -11.76
CA ASN A 314 -15.20 0.07 -11.09
C ASN A 314 -15.78 1.39 -10.54
N ILE A 315 -15.02 2.48 -10.61
CA ILE A 315 -15.38 3.79 -10.07
C ILE A 315 -15.94 4.66 -11.19
N GLN A 316 -17.16 5.15 -10.98
CA GLN A 316 -17.80 6.15 -11.84
C GLN A 316 -17.62 7.54 -11.24
N MET A 317 -17.15 8.48 -12.06
CA MET A 317 -16.87 9.86 -11.66
C MET A 317 -17.74 10.83 -12.44
N MET A 318 -18.31 11.81 -11.75
CA MET A 318 -19.24 12.77 -12.33
C MET A 318 -18.97 14.17 -11.79
N TYR A 319 -19.10 15.17 -12.64
CA TYR A 319 -19.21 16.56 -12.21
C TYR A 319 -20.62 17.04 -12.51
N VAL A 320 -21.29 17.61 -11.52
CA VAL A 320 -22.67 18.08 -11.64
C VAL A 320 -22.81 19.48 -11.05
N GLU A 321 -23.81 20.21 -11.53
CA GLU A 321 -24.14 21.55 -11.04
C GLU A 321 -25.58 21.59 -10.56
N PHE A 322 -25.76 21.96 -9.30
CA PHE A 322 -27.08 22.15 -8.71
C PHE A 322 -27.49 23.60 -8.80
N GLU A 323 -28.77 23.81 -9.13
CA GLU A 323 -29.41 25.12 -9.15
C GLU A 323 -30.74 25.08 -8.42
N LYS A 324 -31.18 26.21 -7.88
CA LYS A 324 -32.51 26.34 -7.29
C LYS A 324 -33.48 26.92 -8.31
N GLU A 325 -34.74 26.51 -8.23
CA GLU A 325 -35.83 27.06 -9.05
C GLU A 325 -36.01 28.57 -8.84
N ASP A 326 -35.73 29.07 -7.64
CA ASP A 326 -35.80 30.49 -7.28
C ASP A 326 -34.59 31.32 -7.78
N GLY A 327 -33.57 30.67 -8.35
CA GLY A 327 -32.33 31.31 -8.81
C GLY A 327 -31.41 31.83 -7.70
N MET A 328 -31.68 31.53 -6.43
CA MET A 328 -30.85 31.93 -5.29
C MET A 328 -29.69 30.96 -5.05
N ARG A 329 -28.75 31.36 -4.18
CA ARG A 329 -27.64 30.51 -3.73
C ARG A 329 -28.12 29.50 -2.68
N PHE A 330 -27.44 28.36 -2.61
CA PHE A 330 -27.57 27.43 -1.49
C PHE A 330 -27.00 28.03 -0.21
N THR A 331 -27.67 27.83 0.92
CA THR A 331 -27.20 28.22 2.25
C THR A 331 -26.23 27.18 2.80
N ASP A 332 -25.44 27.55 3.81
CA ASP A 332 -24.49 26.62 4.43
C ASP A 332 -25.21 25.42 5.09
N GLU A 333 -26.39 25.63 5.69
CA GLU A 333 -27.23 24.57 6.25
C GLU A 333 -27.71 23.57 5.17
N GLU A 334 -28.12 24.06 4.00
CA GLU A 334 -28.52 23.21 2.88
C GLU A 334 -27.32 22.44 2.31
N ILE A 335 -26.14 23.07 2.22
CA ILE A 335 -24.90 22.42 1.79
C ILE A 335 -24.51 21.31 2.77
N ASP A 336 -24.61 21.55 4.08
CA ASP A 336 -24.31 20.52 5.08
C ASP A 336 -25.34 19.38 5.03
N LYS A 337 -26.63 19.69 4.82
CA LYS A 337 -27.66 18.66 4.58
C LYS A 337 -27.32 17.80 3.36
N LEU A 338 -26.88 18.41 2.26
CA LEU A 338 -26.41 17.70 1.07
C LEU A 338 -25.18 16.83 1.36
N LYS A 339 -24.20 17.31 2.14
CA LYS A 339 -23.01 16.50 2.48
C LYS A 339 -23.35 15.23 3.27
N PHE A 340 -24.32 15.28 4.17
CA PHE A 340 -24.67 14.13 5.02
C PHE A 340 -25.72 13.20 4.39
N GLN A 341 -26.77 13.76 3.77
CA GLN A 341 -27.90 12.97 3.29
C GLN A 341 -27.75 12.52 1.84
N LEU A 342 -27.12 13.31 0.97
CA LEU A 342 -27.00 12.95 -0.45
C LEU A 342 -26.22 11.64 -0.68
N PRO A 343 -25.12 11.32 0.03
CA PRO A 343 -24.47 10.00 -0.11
C PRO A 343 -25.41 8.83 0.20
N ILE A 344 -26.22 8.96 1.25
CA ILE A 344 -27.17 7.95 1.70
C ILE A 344 -28.26 7.74 0.65
N GLU A 345 -28.82 8.84 0.14
CA GLU A 345 -29.86 8.80 -0.90
C GLU A 345 -29.33 8.28 -2.24
N ILE A 346 -28.07 8.59 -2.59
CA ILE A 346 -27.37 8.02 -3.75
C ILE A 346 -27.21 6.51 -3.56
N GLU A 347 -26.71 6.06 -2.40
CA GLU A 347 -26.51 4.63 -2.13
C GLU A 347 -27.80 3.82 -2.28
N ALA A 348 -28.90 4.37 -1.77
CA ALA A 348 -30.24 3.78 -1.84
C ALA A 348 -30.83 3.74 -3.27
N ARG A 349 -30.33 4.55 -4.20
CA ARG A 349 -30.85 4.67 -5.59
C ARG A 349 -29.90 4.13 -6.66
N VAL A 350 -28.73 3.61 -6.31
CA VAL A 350 -27.91 2.86 -7.25
C VAL A 350 -28.68 1.61 -7.67
N GLN A 351 -28.97 1.51 -8.96
CA GLN A 351 -29.67 0.37 -9.53
C GLN A 351 -28.80 -0.88 -9.37
N ARG A 352 -29.38 -1.94 -8.80
CA ARG A 352 -28.75 -3.27 -8.70
C ARG A 352 -29.45 -4.24 -9.64
N PHE A 353 -28.69 -4.79 -10.58
CA PHE A 353 -29.07 -5.95 -11.35
C PHE A 353 -28.89 -7.20 -10.48
N VAL A 354 -29.86 -8.10 -10.51
CA VAL A 354 -29.71 -9.40 -9.85
C VAL A 354 -28.61 -10.15 -10.59
N PRO A 355 -27.59 -10.73 -9.90
CA PRO A 355 -26.66 -11.64 -10.54
C PRO A 355 -27.44 -12.72 -11.30
N GLU A 356 -26.90 -13.22 -12.40
CA GLU A 356 -27.44 -14.35 -13.16
C GLU A 356 -27.54 -15.61 -12.26
N LEU A 357 -28.54 -15.67 -11.38
CA LEU A 357 -28.94 -16.85 -10.62
C LEU A 357 -29.63 -17.89 -11.53
N PHE A 358 -29.84 -17.52 -12.79
CA PHE A 358 -30.29 -18.41 -13.85
C PHE A 358 -29.18 -18.47 -14.88
N MET A 359 -28.64 -19.68 -15.08
CA MET A 359 -27.56 -19.96 -16.01
C MET A 359 -27.85 -19.34 -17.38
N VAL A 360 -26.81 -18.86 -18.06
CA VAL A 360 -26.85 -18.54 -19.49
C VAL A 360 -27.54 -19.69 -20.23
N ARG A 361 -28.56 -19.34 -21.02
CA ARG A 361 -29.40 -20.23 -21.82
C ARG A 361 -28.73 -21.57 -22.16
N ASN A 362 -29.18 -22.64 -21.52
CA ASN A 362 -28.79 -24.01 -21.85
C ASN A 362 -29.92 -24.69 -22.64
N GLU A 363 -29.64 -25.09 -23.89
CA GLU A 363 -30.59 -25.82 -24.74
C GLU A 363 -31.04 -27.16 -24.11
N GLU A 364 -30.18 -27.82 -23.33
CA GLU A 364 -30.55 -29.02 -22.58
C GLU A 364 -31.64 -28.74 -21.55
N GLU A 365 -31.61 -27.56 -20.92
CA GLU A 365 -32.58 -27.17 -19.92
C GLU A 365 -33.94 -26.81 -20.55
N ILE A 366 -33.95 -26.11 -21.68
CA ILE A 366 -35.18 -25.84 -22.43
C ILE A 366 -35.81 -27.17 -22.86
N MET A 367 -35.00 -28.13 -23.34
CA MET A 367 -35.51 -29.46 -23.71
C MET A 367 -36.06 -30.24 -22.52
N LYS A 368 -35.37 -30.20 -21.37
CA LYS A 368 -35.84 -30.81 -20.13
C LYS A 368 -37.18 -30.23 -19.70
N ASN A 369 -37.36 -28.92 -19.76
CA ASN A 369 -38.62 -28.26 -19.41
C ASN A 369 -39.75 -28.63 -20.39
N ILE A 370 -39.47 -28.67 -21.70
CA ILE A 370 -40.45 -29.14 -22.70
C ILE A 370 -40.92 -30.56 -22.37
N LEU A 371 -39.99 -31.49 -22.08
CA LEU A 371 -40.32 -32.87 -21.74
C LEU A 371 -41.12 -32.96 -20.43
N THR A 372 -40.79 -32.13 -19.43
CA THR A 372 -41.54 -32.06 -18.17
C THR A 372 -42.96 -31.58 -18.39
N LEU A 373 -43.15 -30.46 -19.09
CA LEU A 373 -44.48 -29.90 -19.39
C LEU A 373 -45.32 -30.87 -20.25
N THR A 374 -44.68 -31.59 -21.18
CA THR A 374 -45.36 -32.59 -22.01
C THR A 374 -45.92 -33.75 -21.19
N LYS A 375 -45.25 -34.17 -20.10
CA LYS A 375 -45.73 -35.24 -19.21
C LYS A 375 -46.96 -34.85 -18.40
N GLU A 376 -47.21 -33.55 -18.24
CA GLU A 376 -48.37 -33.03 -17.50
C GLU A 376 -49.65 -32.99 -18.35
N ILE A 377 -49.54 -33.11 -19.69
CA ILE A 377 -50.69 -33.24 -20.59
C ILE A 377 -51.04 -34.73 -20.71
N ARG A 378 -52.16 -35.13 -20.09
CA ARG A 378 -52.63 -36.52 -19.99
C ARG A 378 -53.97 -36.75 -20.70
N SER A 379 -54.73 -35.68 -20.97
CA SER A 379 -56.05 -35.70 -21.62
C SER A 379 -56.16 -34.63 -22.71
N ALA A 380 -57.03 -34.86 -23.70
CA ALA A 380 -57.35 -33.90 -24.76
C ALA A 380 -58.02 -32.60 -24.25
N GLU A 381 -58.52 -32.65 -23.02
CA GLU A 381 -59.17 -31.54 -22.31
C GLU A 381 -58.23 -30.79 -21.36
N ASP A 382 -56.97 -31.22 -21.20
CA ASP A 382 -56.03 -30.54 -20.32
C ASP A 382 -55.67 -29.14 -20.82
N PHE A 383 -55.55 -28.20 -19.89
CA PHE A 383 -55.10 -26.84 -20.18
C PHE A 383 -53.66 -26.84 -20.71
N PRO A 384 -53.31 -25.92 -21.62
CA PRO A 384 -51.93 -25.64 -21.99
C PRO A 384 -51.03 -25.47 -20.77
N GLN A 385 -49.85 -26.09 -20.79
CA GLN A 385 -48.87 -26.02 -19.72
C GLN A 385 -47.83 -24.95 -20.06
N VAL A 386 -47.57 -24.02 -19.16
CA VAL A 386 -46.61 -22.94 -19.40
C VAL A 386 -45.51 -22.90 -18.35
N THR A 387 -44.32 -22.48 -18.77
CA THR A 387 -43.24 -22.05 -17.90
C THR A 387 -42.75 -20.70 -18.35
N VAL A 388 -42.87 -19.69 -17.49
CA VAL A 388 -42.33 -18.34 -17.70
C VAL A 388 -41.11 -18.16 -16.81
N ARG A 389 -39.96 -17.85 -17.42
CA ARG A 389 -38.68 -17.64 -16.74
C ARG A 389 -38.10 -16.29 -17.15
N TYR A 390 -37.54 -15.57 -16.19
CA TYR A 390 -36.77 -14.37 -16.47
C TYR A 390 -35.48 -14.75 -17.22
N GLU A 391 -35.13 -13.97 -18.23
CA GLU A 391 -33.95 -14.20 -19.07
C GLU A 391 -32.93 -13.06 -18.93
N GLN A 392 -33.33 -11.83 -19.24
CA GLN A 392 -32.45 -10.65 -19.18
C GLN A 392 -33.27 -9.36 -19.08
N HIS A 393 -32.61 -8.23 -18.79
CA HIS A 393 -33.23 -6.90 -18.87
C HIS A 393 -32.20 -5.80 -19.18
N ASP A 394 -32.71 -4.65 -19.62
CA ASP A 394 -31.98 -3.39 -19.69
C ASP A 394 -32.73 -2.27 -18.92
N GLU A 395 -32.39 -1.00 -19.13
CA GLU A 395 -32.98 0.13 -18.39
C GLU A 395 -34.49 0.30 -18.62
N GLU A 396 -35.00 -0.17 -19.76
CA GLU A 396 -36.37 0.12 -20.21
C GLU A 396 -37.14 -1.16 -20.55
N THR A 397 -36.48 -2.32 -20.62
CA THR A 397 -37.08 -3.56 -21.08
C THR A 397 -36.75 -4.77 -20.20
N LEU A 398 -37.76 -5.61 -19.96
CA LEU A 398 -37.62 -6.90 -19.27
C LEU A 398 -37.92 -8.03 -20.27
N VAL A 399 -37.06 -9.05 -20.33
CA VAL A 399 -37.21 -10.19 -21.23
C VAL A 399 -37.46 -11.48 -20.46
N PHE A 400 -38.52 -12.19 -20.83
CA PHE A 400 -38.90 -13.49 -20.29
C PHE A 400 -38.87 -14.56 -21.39
N CYS A 401 -38.30 -15.72 -21.07
CA CYS A 401 -38.42 -16.93 -21.88
C CYS A 401 -39.67 -17.69 -21.48
N VAL A 402 -40.52 -17.99 -22.46
CA VAL A 402 -41.78 -18.69 -22.29
C VAL A 402 -41.77 -19.99 -23.06
N ILE A 403 -42.02 -21.10 -22.35
CA ILE A 403 -42.23 -22.43 -22.94
C ILE A 403 -43.69 -22.79 -22.73
N LEU A 404 -44.45 -22.88 -23.81
CA LEU A 404 -45.87 -23.22 -23.82
C LEU A 404 -46.07 -24.55 -24.55
N VAL A 405 -46.61 -25.55 -23.85
CA VAL A 405 -46.97 -26.85 -24.44
C VAL A 405 -48.50 -26.97 -24.47
N ARG A 406 -49.06 -27.24 -25.64
CA ARG A 406 -50.52 -27.34 -25.85
C ARG A 406 -50.87 -28.47 -26.81
N ILE A 407 -52.13 -28.90 -26.80
CA ILE A 407 -52.67 -29.79 -27.83
C ILE A 407 -53.16 -28.92 -28.99
N LEU A 408 -52.68 -29.20 -30.20
CA LEU A 408 -53.07 -28.46 -31.40
C LEU A 408 -54.38 -29.02 -31.96
N LYS A 409 -55.47 -28.24 -31.86
CA LYS A 409 -56.79 -28.60 -32.41
C LYS A 409 -56.93 -28.13 -33.87
N GLU A 410 -57.71 -28.85 -34.68
CA GLU A 410 -57.96 -28.46 -36.08
C GLU A 410 -58.60 -27.06 -36.16
N GLY A 411 -57.99 -26.17 -36.95
CA GLY A 411 -58.46 -24.78 -37.14
C GLY A 411 -58.09 -23.80 -36.02
N GLN A 412 -57.27 -24.21 -35.04
CA GLN A 412 -56.78 -23.34 -33.97
C GLN A 412 -55.64 -22.44 -34.47
N ASP A 413 -55.66 -21.16 -34.08
CA ASP A 413 -54.62 -20.19 -34.42
C ASP A 413 -53.24 -20.65 -33.90
N SER A 414 -52.18 -20.34 -34.65
CA SER A 414 -50.82 -20.43 -34.13
C SER A 414 -50.65 -19.51 -32.91
N VAL A 415 -49.69 -19.80 -32.04
CA VAL A 415 -49.43 -18.94 -30.87
C VAL A 415 -49.17 -17.50 -31.31
N THR A 416 -48.38 -17.29 -32.36
CA THR A 416 -48.11 -15.95 -32.89
C THR A 416 -49.37 -15.22 -33.38
N GLU A 417 -50.28 -15.92 -34.07
CA GLU A 417 -51.56 -15.34 -34.52
C GLU A 417 -52.51 -15.04 -33.36
N ALA A 418 -52.56 -15.93 -32.36
CA ALA A 418 -53.39 -15.74 -31.16
C ALA A 418 -52.95 -14.51 -30.36
N PHE A 419 -51.64 -14.29 -30.19
CA PHE A 419 -51.11 -13.10 -29.51
C PHE A 419 -51.37 -11.82 -30.29
N SER A 420 -51.30 -11.85 -31.63
CA SER A 420 -51.57 -10.66 -32.46
C SER A 420 -53.00 -10.11 -32.36
N LYS A 421 -53.94 -10.91 -31.83
CA LYS A 421 -55.35 -10.54 -31.63
C LYS A 421 -55.62 -9.91 -30.26
N VAL A 422 -54.64 -9.94 -29.34
CA VAL A 422 -54.74 -9.36 -28.00
C VAL A 422 -54.10 -7.98 -27.98
N ASN A 423 -54.78 -6.99 -27.41
CA ASN A 423 -54.23 -5.64 -27.26
C ASN A 423 -53.27 -5.60 -26.06
N HIS A 424 -51.96 -5.67 -26.31
CA HIS A 424 -50.92 -5.69 -25.26
C HIS A 424 -49.72 -4.82 -25.60
N SER A 425 -48.97 -4.39 -24.58
CA SER A 425 -47.71 -3.63 -24.70
C SER A 425 -46.46 -4.53 -24.83
N LEU A 426 -46.65 -5.85 -24.91
CA LEU A 426 -45.57 -6.84 -25.02
C LEU A 426 -45.10 -7.03 -26.46
N THR A 427 -43.81 -7.25 -26.66
CA THR A 427 -43.26 -7.70 -27.94
C THR A 427 -42.93 -9.18 -27.87
N LEU A 428 -43.54 -9.99 -28.74
CA LEU A 428 -43.30 -11.44 -28.81
C LEU A 428 -42.27 -11.76 -29.88
N ILE A 429 -41.23 -12.49 -29.49
CA ILE A 429 -40.14 -12.94 -30.36
C ILE A 429 -40.23 -14.46 -30.44
N PRO A 430 -40.86 -15.04 -31.48
CA PRO A 430 -40.99 -16.47 -31.62
C PRO A 430 -39.62 -17.09 -31.92
N GLU A 431 -39.27 -18.20 -31.26
CA GLU A 431 -38.01 -18.89 -31.54
C GLU A 431 -38.21 -20.22 -32.24
N ARG A 432 -39.03 -21.10 -31.65
CA ARG A 432 -39.29 -22.43 -32.21
C ARG A 432 -40.67 -22.94 -31.85
N THR A 433 -41.26 -23.65 -32.79
CA THR A 433 -42.48 -24.43 -32.61
C THR A 433 -42.22 -25.83 -33.14
N GLN A 434 -42.51 -26.85 -32.34
CA GLN A 434 -42.31 -28.24 -32.73
C GLN A 434 -43.36 -29.16 -32.12
N ILE A 435 -43.70 -30.24 -32.83
CA ILE A 435 -44.53 -31.32 -32.29
C ILE A 435 -43.62 -32.26 -31.49
N VAL A 436 -43.93 -32.43 -30.21
CA VAL A 436 -43.08 -33.17 -29.25
C VAL A 436 -43.61 -34.57 -28.95
N SER A 437 -44.92 -34.79 -29.08
CA SER A 437 -45.55 -36.10 -28.92
C SER A 437 -46.95 -36.13 -29.55
N TYR A 438 -47.60 -37.29 -29.55
CA TYR A 438 -49.01 -37.45 -29.93
C TYR A 438 -49.78 -38.09 -28.78
N LEU A 439 -50.82 -37.42 -28.30
CA LEU A 439 -51.71 -37.96 -27.27
C LEU A 439 -52.61 -39.02 -27.90
N GLY A 440 -52.59 -40.24 -27.33
CA GLY A 440 -53.36 -41.39 -27.84
C GLY A 440 -53.03 -41.78 -29.30
N GLY A 441 -51.91 -41.30 -29.86
CA GLY A 441 -51.52 -41.51 -31.26
C GLY A 441 -52.30 -40.69 -32.30
N LYS A 442 -53.12 -39.72 -31.89
CA LYS A 442 -53.97 -38.93 -32.80
C LYS A 442 -53.82 -37.42 -32.64
N ASP A 443 -53.77 -36.91 -31.41
CA ASP A 443 -53.77 -35.46 -31.17
C ASP A 443 -52.33 -34.95 -30.98
N PRO A 444 -51.82 -34.06 -31.85
CA PRO A 444 -50.45 -33.56 -31.77
C PRO A 444 -50.26 -32.62 -30.57
N VAL A 445 -49.23 -32.89 -29.77
CA VAL A 445 -48.79 -32.01 -28.67
C VAL A 445 -47.69 -31.10 -29.21
N GLU A 446 -47.98 -29.81 -29.26
CA GLU A 446 -47.12 -28.75 -29.78
C GLU A 446 -46.42 -28.02 -28.62
N ALA A 447 -45.10 -27.91 -28.70
CA ALA A 447 -44.29 -27.06 -27.82
C ALA A 447 -43.86 -25.80 -28.57
N ASN A 448 -44.15 -24.64 -27.98
CA ASN A 448 -43.79 -23.31 -28.45
C ASN A 448 -42.79 -22.70 -27.47
N VAL A 449 -41.64 -22.26 -27.98
CA VAL A 449 -40.66 -21.48 -27.22
C VAL A 449 -40.56 -20.11 -27.86
N PHE A 450 -40.79 -19.08 -27.05
CA PHE A 450 -40.76 -17.70 -27.48
C PHE A 450 -40.30 -16.80 -26.34
N ARG A 451 -39.73 -15.65 -26.71
CA ARG A 451 -39.39 -14.60 -25.76
C ARG A 451 -40.47 -13.54 -25.74
N VAL A 452 -40.71 -12.99 -24.57
CA VAL A 452 -41.65 -11.90 -24.33
C VAL A 452 -40.87 -10.73 -23.75
N GLN A 453 -40.89 -9.61 -24.44
CA GLN A 453 -40.24 -8.38 -24.04
C GLN A 453 -41.28 -7.36 -23.58
N LEU A 454 -41.18 -6.93 -22.32
CA LEU A 454 -41.93 -5.79 -21.79
C LEU A 454 -41.20 -4.50 -22.16
N SER A 455 -41.87 -3.56 -22.81
CA SER A 455 -41.28 -2.27 -23.20
C SER A 455 -41.65 -1.11 -22.26
N ASP A 456 -42.62 -1.31 -21.35
CA ASP A 456 -42.96 -0.36 -20.28
C ASP A 456 -42.74 -1.04 -18.93
N VAL A 457 -41.59 -0.75 -18.31
CA VAL A 457 -41.14 -1.38 -17.06
C VAL A 457 -41.38 -0.53 -15.83
N ASN A 458 -41.83 0.72 -16.00
CA ASN A 458 -42.08 1.66 -14.90
C ASN A 458 -43.06 1.11 -13.85
N PRO A 459 -44.17 0.43 -14.20
CA PRO A 459 -45.09 -0.15 -13.21
C PRO A 459 -44.43 -1.21 -12.32
N PHE A 460 -43.35 -1.82 -12.82
CA PHE A 460 -42.63 -2.91 -12.14
C PHE A 460 -41.34 -2.41 -11.50
N THR A 461 -41.03 -1.12 -11.54
CA THR A 461 -39.78 -0.55 -11.03
C THR A 461 -39.94 -0.10 -9.57
N ARG A 462 -39.06 -0.56 -8.69
CA ARG A 462 -39.03 -0.19 -7.26
C ARG A 462 -38.35 1.17 -7.06
N ARG A 463 -38.45 1.74 -5.85
CA ARG A 463 -37.82 3.03 -5.47
C ARG A 463 -36.29 3.06 -5.63
N ASN A 464 -35.63 1.91 -5.50
CA ASN A 464 -34.19 1.73 -5.70
C ASN A 464 -33.83 1.38 -7.16
N PHE A 465 -34.76 1.56 -8.11
CA PHE A 465 -34.62 1.22 -9.53
C PHE A 465 -34.40 -0.27 -9.85
N SER A 466 -34.57 -1.18 -8.89
CA SER A 466 -34.64 -2.62 -9.16
C SER A 466 -36.04 -3.04 -9.63
N PHE A 467 -36.14 -4.15 -10.37
CA PHE A 467 -37.41 -4.64 -10.90
C PHE A 467 -38.13 -5.61 -9.96
N ASN A 468 -39.45 -5.45 -9.85
CA ASN A 468 -40.35 -6.44 -9.29
C ASN A 468 -40.65 -7.51 -10.36
N PHE A 469 -39.75 -8.46 -10.52
CA PHE A 469 -39.86 -9.54 -11.51
C PHE A 469 -41.13 -10.39 -11.35
N PHE A 470 -41.72 -10.43 -10.15
CA PHE A 470 -42.96 -11.15 -9.91
C PHE A 470 -44.16 -10.48 -10.58
N GLU A 471 -44.37 -9.18 -10.33
CA GLU A 471 -45.44 -8.40 -10.95
C GLU A 471 -45.28 -8.38 -12.48
N ALA A 472 -44.05 -8.22 -12.96
CA ALA A 472 -43.73 -8.28 -14.39
C ALA A 472 -44.07 -9.67 -14.99
N ARG A 473 -43.73 -10.76 -14.29
CA ARG A 473 -44.06 -12.13 -14.71
C ARG A 473 -45.56 -12.38 -14.68
N HIS A 474 -46.27 -11.87 -13.67
CA HIS A 474 -47.73 -12.00 -13.55
C HIS A 474 -48.41 -11.34 -14.75
N HIS A 475 -47.98 -10.11 -15.09
CA HIS A 475 -48.47 -9.42 -16.28
C HIS A 475 -48.21 -10.20 -17.59
N VAL A 476 -47.04 -10.84 -17.71
CA VAL A 476 -46.76 -11.73 -18.87
C VAL A 476 -47.74 -12.90 -18.92
N ILE A 477 -48.06 -13.51 -17.77
CA ILE A 477 -49.02 -14.62 -17.68
C ILE A 477 -50.43 -14.18 -18.04
N GLU A 478 -50.91 -13.04 -17.54
CA GLU A 478 -52.22 -12.48 -17.88
C GLU A 478 -52.39 -12.30 -19.39
N VAL A 479 -51.34 -11.82 -20.07
CA VAL A 479 -51.36 -11.65 -21.53
C VAL A 479 -51.32 -13.00 -22.26
N ILE A 480 -50.57 -13.98 -21.76
CA ILE A 480 -50.60 -15.35 -22.31
C ILE A 480 -52.01 -15.94 -22.16
N GLU A 481 -52.65 -15.84 -21.00
CA GLU A 481 -54.00 -16.33 -20.76
C GLU A 481 -55.04 -15.65 -21.66
N ALA A 482 -54.92 -14.34 -21.86
CA ALA A 482 -55.77 -13.59 -22.78
C ALA A 482 -55.63 -14.07 -24.24
N ALA A 483 -54.45 -14.56 -24.64
CA ALA A 483 -54.18 -15.01 -26.00
C ALA A 483 -54.56 -16.47 -26.25
N VAL A 484 -54.25 -17.38 -25.32
CA VAL A 484 -54.37 -18.83 -25.54
C VAL A 484 -55.45 -19.51 -24.69
N GLY A 485 -56.16 -18.75 -23.85
CA GLY A 485 -57.16 -19.26 -22.90
C GLY A 485 -56.54 -19.66 -21.56
N GLU A 486 -57.30 -20.35 -20.70
CA GLU A 486 -56.82 -20.82 -19.40
C GLU A 486 -55.57 -21.70 -19.55
N ILE A 487 -54.49 -21.36 -18.84
CA ILE A 487 -53.22 -22.10 -18.84
C ILE A 487 -52.89 -22.61 -17.43
N ARG A 488 -52.02 -23.61 -17.33
CA ARG A 488 -51.46 -24.08 -16.07
C ARG A 488 -49.99 -23.67 -15.99
N ASP A 489 -49.68 -22.74 -15.09
CA ASP A 489 -48.31 -22.31 -14.82
C ASP A 489 -47.58 -23.31 -13.91
N TYR A 490 -46.66 -24.07 -14.50
CA TYR A 490 -45.93 -25.14 -13.83
C TYR A 490 -45.05 -24.64 -12.67
N ASN A 491 -44.46 -23.43 -12.81
CA ASN A 491 -43.65 -22.81 -11.76
C ASN A 491 -44.48 -21.87 -10.85
N GLY A 492 -45.68 -21.49 -11.28
CA GLY A 492 -46.51 -20.47 -10.64
C GLY A 492 -47.02 -20.85 -9.27
N GLY A 493 -47.38 -22.11 -9.05
CA GLY A 493 -47.99 -22.54 -7.77
C GLY A 493 -47.07 -22.36 -6.55
N MET A 494 -45.75 -22.50 -6.71
CA MET A 494 -44.79 -22.29 -5.63
C MET A 494 -44.50 -20.80 -5.44
N ILE A 495 -44.31 -20.06 -6.53
CA ILE A 495 -44.01 -18.62 -6.51
C ILE A 495 -45.22 -17.82 -5.96
N LEU A 496 -46.44 -18.20 -6.33
CA LEU A 496 -47.67 -17.63 -5.81
C LEU A 496 -47.76 -17.84 -4.29
N LYS A 497 -47.51 -19.07 -3.81
CA LYS A 497 -47.50 -19.37 -2.38
C LYS A 497 -46.42 -18.61 -1.62
N GLN A 498 -45.22 -18.46 -2.19
CA GLN A 498 -44.16 -17.61 -1.62
C GLN A 498 -44.63 -16.15 -1.50
N SER A 499 -45.26 -15.60 -2.54
CA SER A 499 -45.77 -14.22 -2.52
C SER A 499 -46.92 -14.03 -1.53
N GLU A 500 -47.87 -14.97 -1.45
CA GLU A 500 -48.95 -14.92 -0.48
C GLU A 500 -48.41 -14.93 0.95
N ASN A 501 -47.38 -15.76 1.21
CA ASN A 501 -46.77 -15.86 2.52
C ASN A 501 -45.95 -14.60 2.86
N LEU A 502 -45.22 -14.04 1.90
CA LEU A 502 -44.50 -12.77 2.06
C LEU A 502 -45.48 -11.61 2.33
N VAL A 503 -46.62 -11.55 1.63
CA VAL A 503 -47.65 -10.53 1.87
C VAL A 503 -48.23 -10.67 3.27
N ARG A 504 -48.57 -11.90 3.71
CA ARG A 504 -49.03 -12.16 5.09
C ARG A 504 -47.98 -11.78 6.13
N PHE A 505 -46.70 -12.04 5.85
CA PHE A 505 -45.59 -11.66 6.71
C PHE A 505 -45.44 -10.14 6.81
N LYS A 506 -45.46 -9.41 5.69
CA LYS A 506 -45.42 -7.94 5.68
C LYS A 506 -46.61 -7.32 6.42
N GLN A 507 -47.81 -7.86 6.23
CA GLN A 507 -49.00 -7.42 6.97
C GLN A 507 -48.85 -7.58 8.48
N ALA A 508 -48.17 -8.64 8.94
CA ALA A 508 -47.90 -8.86 10.35
C ALA A 508 -46.91 -7.85 10.97
N PHE A 509 -46.09 -7.18 10.15
CA PHE A 509 -45.08 -6.18 10.54
C PHE A 509 -45.23 -4.86 9.77
N SER A 510 -46.47 -4.38 9.65
CA SER A 510 -46.80 -3.19 8.82
C SER A 510 -46.04 -1.91 9.20
N GLU A 511 -45.73 -1.70 10.49
CA GLU A 511 -44.92 -0.56 10.96
C GLU A 511 -43.48 -0.65 10.41
N VAL A 512 -42.83 -1.81 10.51
CA VAL A 512 -41.48 -2.06 10.00
C VAL A 512 -41.43 -2.01 8.47
N ASP A 513 -42.46 -2.51 7.78
CA ASP A 513 -42.57 -2.42 6.32
C ASP A 513 -42.72 -0.96 5.84
N SER A 514 -43.36 -0.10 6.65
CA SER A 514 -43.50 1.32 6.34
C SER A 514 -42.20 2.11 6.50
N GLU A 515 -41.37 1.74 7.49
CA GLU A 515 -40.08 2.38 7.76
C GLU A 515 -38.97 1.84 6.83
N ASN A 516 -38.95 0.53 6.57
CA ASN A 516 -37.96 -0.12 5.73
C ASN A 516 -38.54 -1.32 4.95
N PRO A 517 -39.18 -1.07 3.79
CA PRO A 517 -39.91 -2.10 3.02
C PRO A 517 -39.02 -3.23 2.47
N GLU A 518 -37.71 -3.02 2.41
CA GLU A 518 -36.74 -4.02 1.94
C GLU A 518 -36.25 -4.96 3.04
N PHE A 519 -36.38 -4.56 4.31
CA PHE A 519 -35.78 -5.30 5.42
C PHE A 519 -36.46 -6.64 5.66
N LEU A 520 -37.80 -6.64 5.64
CA LEU A 520 -38.62 -7.84 5.76
C LEU A 520 -38.42 -8.77 4.56
N GLU A 521 -38.22 -8.23 3.36
CA GLU A 521 -37.91 -9.03 2.16
C GLU A 521 -36.55 -9.71 2.28
N LYS A 522 -35.51 -8.98 2.71
CA LYS A 522 -34.16 -9.54 2.90
C LYS A 522 -34.19 -10.70 3.90
N PHE A 523 -34.92 -10.56 5.00
CA PHE A 523 -35.11 -11.63 5.98
C PHE A 523 -35.88 -12.83 5.42
N PHE A 524 -36.96 -12.58 4.66
CA PHE A 524 -37.76 -13.66 4.09
C PHE A 524 -36.98 -14.48 3.05
N TYR A 525 -36.20 -13.81 2.21
CA TYR A 525 -35.41 -14.46 1.17
C TYR A 525 -34.11 -15.10 1.68
N SER A 526 -33.69 -14.84 2.92
CA SER A 526 -32.55 -15.54 3.52
C SER A 526 -32.90 -16.93 4.05
N LEU A 527 -34.18 -17.31 4.07
CA LEU A 527 -34.65 -18.61 4.54
C LEU A 527 -34.23 -19.72 3.58
N ASN A 528 -33.68 -20.78 4.15
CA ASN A 528 -33.20 -21.97 3.44
C ASN A 528 -33.70 -23.23 4.17
N PRO A 529 -34.13 -24.29 3.44
CA PRO A 529 -34.19 -24.40 1.98
C PRO A 529 -35.35 -23.58 1.36
N ILE A 530 -35.26 -23.25 0.07
CA ILE A 530 -36.13 -22.25 -0.60
C ILE A 530 -37.62 -22.60 -0.58
N GLU A 531 -37.95 -23.89 -0.48
CA GLU A 531 -39.31 -24.41 -0.41
C GLU A 531 -40.04 -23.98 0.87
N ILE A 532 -39.29 -23.67 1.93
CA ILE A 532 -39.83 -23.15 3.20
C ILE A 532 -40.46 -21.77 3.00
N GLN A 533 -39.97 -20.96 2.07
CA GLN A 533 -40.56 -19.66 1.77
C GLN A 533 -42.03 -19.80 1.32
N ALA A 534 -42.38 -20.93 0.68
CA ALA A 534 -43.75 -21.22 0.23
C ALA A 534 -44.63 -21.91 1.28
N THR A 535 -44.02 -22.59 2.25
CA THR A 535 -44.70 -23.58 3.11
C THR A 535 -44.64 -23.26 4.60
N ILE A 536 -43.77 -22.36 5.04
CA ILE A 536 -43.65 -21.98 6.45
C ILE A 536 -44.95 -21.36 6.97
N GLU A 537 -45.39 -21.79 8.15
CA GLU A 537 -46.54 -21.20 8.81
C GLU A 537 -46.24 -19.75 9.22
N THR A 538 -47.19 -18.85 8.97
CA THR A 538 -47.04 -17.40 9.25
C THR A 538 -46.67 -17.12 10.71
N GLU A 539 -47.20 -17.90 11.65
CA GLU A 539 -46.90 -17.79 13.08
C GLU A 539 -45.46 -18.19 13.44
N SER A 540 -44.89 -19.21 12.78
CA SER A 540 -43.48 -19.61 12.98
C SER A 540 -42.53 -18.59 12.32
N LEU A 541 -42.88 -18.07 11.15
CA LEU A 541 -42.13 -17.02 10.47
C LEU A 541 -42.09 -15.73 11.29
N LYS A 542 -43.23 -15.34 11.86
CA LYS A 542 -43.35 -14.18 12.76
C LYS A 542 -42.42 -14.31 13.96
N LEU A 543 -42.47 -15.46 14.64
CA LEU A 543 -41.66 -15.72 15.83
C LEU A 543 -40.16 -15.73 15.54
N PHE A 544 -39.80 -16.28 14.37
CA PHE A 544 -38.41 -16.29 13.92
C PHE A 544 -37.89 -14.86 13.69
N PHE A 545 -38.69 -14.00 13.05
CA PHE A 545 -38.34 -12.60 12.87
C PHE A 545 -38.31 -11.79 14.18
N GLU A 546 -39.24 -12.05 15.11
CA GLU A 546 -39.22 -11.42 16.45
C GLU A 546 -37.97 -11.81 17.23
N THR A 547 -37.55 -13.08 17.13
CA THR A 547 -36.30 -13.56 17.76
C THR A 547 -35.08 -12.82 17.19
N PHE A 548 -35.03 -12.64 15.87
CA PHE A 548 -34.01 -11.83 15.19
C PHE A 548 -34.06 -10.35 15.61
N SER A 549 -35.25 -9.75 15.66
CA SER A 549 -35.45 -8.35 16.02
C SER A 549 -35.03 -8.06 17.47
N SER A 550 -35.33 -8.97 18.39
CA SER A 550 -34.89 -8.88 19.78
C SER A 550 -33.36 -8.88 19.95
N LEU A 551 -32.63 -9.43 18.98
CA LEU A 551 -31.18 -9.45 18.95
C LEU A 551 -30.59 -8.19 18.30
N LEU A 552 -31.36 -7.49 17.47
CA LEU A 552 -30.99 -6.18 16.89
C LEU A 552 -31.09 -5.06 17.94
N GLU A 553 -32.14 -5.07 18.76
CA GLU A 553 -32.39 -4.06 19.79
C GLU A 553 -31.47 -4.19 21.02
N ALA A 554 -30.76 -5.31 21.16
CA ALA A 554 -29.88 -5.55 22.28
C ALA A 554 -28.55 -4.77 22.16
N GLU A 555 -28.41 -3.70 22.94
CA GLU A 555 -27.14 -2.99 23.21
C GLU A 555 -26.17 -3.81 24.09
N GLU A 556 -25.90 -5.07 23.73
CA GLU A 556 -24.89 -5.87 24.42
C GLU A 556 -23.49 -5.56 23.86
N GLU A 557 -22.60 -5.04 24.71
CA GLU A 557 -21.16 -4.93 24.46
C GLU A 557 -20.55 -6.33 24.31
N GLY A 558 -20.51 -6.86 23.08
CA GLY A 558 -19.96 -8.18 22.81
C GLY A 558 -19.88 -8.56 21.33
N PHE A 559 -18.85 -9.34 20.98
CA PHE A 559 -18.61 -9.89 19.63
C PHE A 559 -19.52 -11.08 19.28
N PHE A 560 -20.23 -11.65 20.26
CA PHE A 560 -21.13 -12.79 20.10
C PHE A 560 -22.32 -12.69 21.05
N SER A 561 -23.55 -12.80 20.53
CA SER A 561 -24.77 -12.89 21.34
C SER A 561 -25.76 -13.84 20.70
N TYR A 562 -26.68 -14.40 21.49
CA TYR A 562 -27.69 -15.32 20.97
C TYR A 562 -29.01 -15.19 21.74
N ARG A 563 -30.11 -15.58 21.09
CA ARG A 563 -31.46 -15.62 21.67
C ARG A 563 -32.14 -16.93 21.28
N PHE A 564 -32.76 -17.56 22.27
CA PHE A 564 -33.66 -18.69 22.07
C PHE A 564 -35.11 -18.24 22.23
N HIS A 565 -35.98 -18.82 21.43
CA HIS A 565 -37.42 -18.70 21.60
C HIS A 565 -38.07 -20.09 21.41
N ARG A 566 -39.10 -20.40 22.21
CA ARG A 566 -39.79 -21.71 22.19
C ARG A 566 -41.26 -21.54 21.85
N LYS A 567 -41.79 -22.40 20.98
CA LYS A 567 -43.24 -22.51 20.73
C LYS A 567 -43.61 -23.93 20.30
N GLY A 568 -44.41 -24.63 21.12
CA GLY A 568 -44.83 -26.00 20.83
C GLY A 568 -43.64 -26.96 20.81
N SER A 569 -43.49 -27.74 19.73
CA SER A 569 -42.32 -28.62 19.51
C SER A 569 -41.12 -27.90 18.89
N GLN A 570 -41.25 -26.62 18.49
CA GLN A 570 -40.21 -25.91 17.73
C GLN A 570 -39.31 -25.06 18.63
N LEU A 571 -38.02 -25.07 18.32
CA LEU A 571 -36.99 -24.23 18.93
C LEU A 571 -36.41 -23.28 17.90
N PHE A 572 -36.39 -21.99 18.22
CA PHE A 572 -35.89 -20.91 17.38
C PHE A 572 -34.62 -20.35 18.02
N LEU A 573 -33.55 -20.26 17.24
CA LEU A 573 -32.27 -19.70 17.68
C LEU A 573 -31.80 -18.66 16.66
N PHE A 574 -31.40 -17.50 17.15
CA PHE A 574 -30.58 -16.55 16.38
C PHE A 574 -29.29 -16.25 17.13
N THR A 575 -28.21 -16.13 16.36
CA THR A 575 -26.88 -15.77 16.85
C THR A 575 -26.36 -14.56 16.07
N ARG A 576 -25.71 -13.62 16.75
CA ARG A 576 -25.00 -12.47 16.18
C ARG A 576 -23.51 -12.74 16.34
N CYS A 577 -22.75 -12.73 15.25
CA CYS A 577 -21.32 -12.98 15.27
C CYS A 577 -20.56 -12.08 14.29
N ASN A 578 -19.30 -11.74 14.63
CA ASN A 578 -18.38 -11.02 13.75
C ASN A 578 -17.31 -11.95 13.10
N ASP A 579 -17.41 -13.26 13.32
CA ASP A 579 -16.52 -14.27 12.74
C ASP A 579 -17.11 -14.86 11.45
N HIS A 580 -16.39 -14.69 10.34
CA HIS A 580 -16.77 -15.21 9.03
C HIS A 580 -16.81 -16.75 8.97
N HIS A 581 -16.14 -17.44 9.90
CA HIS A 581 -16.06 -18.91 9.97
C HIS A 581 -17.08 -19.52 10.93
N PHE A 582 -17.82 -18.70 11.69
CA PHE A 582 -18.77 -19.21 12.70
C PHE A 582 -19.77 -20.19 12.09
N ARG A 583 -20.34 -19.86 10.92
CA ARG A 583 -21.33 -20.72 10.27
C ARG A 583 -20.77 -22.10 9.94
N THR A 584 -19.59 -22.16 9.33
CA THR A 584 -18.94 -23.43 9.00
C THR A 584 -18.64 -24.24 10.26
N ALA A 585 -18.08 -23.61 11.29
CA ALA A 585 -17.79 -24.27 12.57
C ALA A 585 -19.07 -24.73 13.29
N PHE A 586 -20.14 -23.95 13.22
CA PHE A 586 -21.43 -24.28 13.82
C PHE A 586 -22.08 -25.46 13.09
N GLU A 587 -22.07 -25.46 11.75
CA GLU A 587 -22.57 -26.59 10.95
C GLU A 587 -21.76 -27.87 11.18
N GLU A 588 -20.42 -27.80 11.27
CA GLU A 588 -19.57 -28.95 11.62
C GLU A 588 -19.89 -29.51 13.02
N GLU A 589 -20.14 -28.64 14.00
CA GLU A 589 -20.47 -29.08 15.36
C GLU A 589 -21.89 -29.68 15.44
N LEU A 590 -22.84 -29.15 14.66
CA LEU A 590 -24.15 -29.77 14.48
C LEU A 590 -24.06 -31.15 13.82
N GLU A 591 -23.11 -31.39 12.91
CA GLU A 591 -22.85 -32.72 12.36
C GLU A 591 -22.27 -33.68 13.39
N LYS A 592 -21.27 -33.24 14.18
CA LYS A 592 -20.66 -34.07 15.24
C LYS A 592 -21.66 -34.52 16.30
N GLN A 593 -22.64 -33.68 16.61
CA GLN A 593 -23.68 -33.94 17.61
C GLN A 593 -24.92 -34.62 17.00
N ASP A 594 -24.89 -34.98 15.72
CA ASP A 594 -26.02 -35.56 14.97
C ASP A 594 -27.31 -34.73 15.10
N LEU A 595 -27.16 -33.40 14.99
CA LEU A 595 -28.26 -32.43 15.05
C LEU A 595 -28.64 -31.90 13.67
N LYS A 596 -27.77 -32.02 12.67
CA LYS A 596 -28.01 -31.51 11.31
C LYS A 596 -29.26 -32.08 10.65
N HIS A 597 -29.60 -33.34 10.92
CA HIS A 597 -30.81 -33.97 10.37
C HIS A 597 -32.11 -33.48 11.01
N LYS A 598 -32.03 -32.76 12.14
CA LYS A 598 -33.17 -32.17 12.88
C LYS A 598 -33.40 -30.68 12.55
N LEU A 599 -32.52 -30.10 11.74
CA LEU A 599 -32.60 -28.71 11.29
C LEU A 599 -33.70 -28.58 10.23
N MET A 600 -34.73 -27.77 10.53
CA MET A 600 -35.84 -27.52 9.62
C MET A 600 -35.56 -26.34 8.69
N ILE A 601 -35.02 -25.25 9.24
CA ILE A 601 -34.86 -23.97 8.55
C ILE A 601 -33.55 -23.34 9.02
N SER A 602 -32.79 -22.78 8.08
CA SER A 602 -31.65 -21.90 8.38
C SER A 602 -31.80 -20.55 7.69
N SER A 603 -31.15 -19.54 8.25
CA SER A 603 -31.14 -18.16 7.75
C SER A 603 -29.80 -17.51 8.03
N SER A 604 -29.24 -16.80 7.04
CA SER A 604 -27.97 -16.09 7.17
C SER A 604 -28.14 -14.68 6.62
N LEU A 605 -27.93 -13.68 7.47
CA LEU A 605 -28.18 -12.27 7.18
C LEU A 605 -26.99 -11.41 7.57
N LEU A 606 -26.70 -10.40 6.76
CA LEU A 606 -25.69 -9.38 7.06
C LEU A 606 -26.38 -8.06 7.35
N HIS A 607 -26.15 -7.49 8.53
CA HIS A 607 -26.76 -6.22 8.93
C HIS A 607 -25.80 -5.43 9.83
N HIS A 608 -25.56 -4.15 9.50
CA HIS A 608 -24.62 -3.25 10.20
C HIS A 608 -23.22 -3.84 10.48
N GLY A 609 -22.70 -4.66 9.57
CA GLY A 609 -21.37 -5.28 9.69
C GLY A 609 -21.31 -6.52 10.58
N PHE A 610 -22.43 -6.95 11.15
CA PHE A 610 -22.54 -8.21 11.88
C PHE A 610 -23.29 -9.25 11.05
N ARG A 611 -22.88 -10.51 11.19
CA ARG A 611 -23.57 -11.65 10.58
C ARG A 611 -24.53 -12.25 11.61
N TYR A 612 -25.74 -12.52 11.16
CA TYR A 612 -26.82 -13.11 11.93
C TYR A 612 -27.12 -14.47 11.36
N GLU A 613 -26.89 -15.52 12.15
CA GLU A 613 -27.19 -16.91 11.78
C GLU A 613 -28.36 -17.38 12.62
N GLY A 614 -29.45 -17.76 11.93
CA GLY A 614 -30.69 -18.23 12.53
C GLY A 614 -31.00 -19.67 12.13
N VAL A 615 -31.54 -20.44 13.06
CA VAL A 615 -31.94 -21.84 12.84
C VAL A 615 -33.24 -22.17 13.56
N ILE A 616 -34.04 -23.06 12.96
CA ILE A 616 -35.25 -23.64 13.57
C ILE A 616 -35.08 -25.16 13.63
N PHE A 617 -35.29 -25.74 14.81
CA PHE A 617 -35.27 -27.19 15.04
C PHE A 617 -36.65 -27.71 15.42
N ASP A 618 -36.93 -28.96 15.07
CA ASP A 618 -38.07 -29.71 15.57
C ASP A 618 -37.65 -30.55 16.81
N ASN A 619 -38.49 -30.53 17.85
CA ASN A 619 -38.31 -31.11 19.19
C ASN A 619 -37.34 -30.36 20.15
N HIS A 620 -37.86 -29.84 21.27
CA HIS A 620 -37.25 -28.71 22.00
C HIS A 620 -36.45 -29.05 23.27
N GLU A 621 -36.78 -30.11 24.02
CA GLU A 621 -36.21 -30.29 25.37
C GLU A 621 -34.74 -30.76 25.38
N GLU A 622 -34.34 -31.66 24.48
CA GLU A 622 -32.99 -32.23 24.45
C GLU A 622 -32.02 -31.39 23.60
N ILE A 623 -32.53 -30.78 22.52
CA ILE A 623 -31.75 -30.01 21.56
C ILE A 623 -31.29 -28.68 22.14
N GLU A 624 -32.11 -27.99 22.94
CA GLU A 624 -31.72 -26.69 23.50
C GLU A 624 -30.55 -26.81 24.47
N LEU A 625 -30.52 -27.83 25.32
CA LEU A 625 -29.39 -28.09 26.22
C LEU A 625 -28.11 -28.41 25.45
N GLN A 626 -28.22 -29.13 24.33
CA GLN A 626 -27.09 -29.44 23.45
C GLN A 626 -26.61 -28.19 22.70
N LEU A 627 -27.52 -27.38 22.16
CA LEU A 627 -27.20 -26.11 21.50
C LEU A 627 -26.65 -25.09 22.49
N GLU A 628 -27.22 -24.95 23.68
CA GLU A 628 -26.62 -24.17 24.76
C GLU A 628 -25.25 -24.73 25.13
N GLY A 629 -25.05 -26.04 25.13
CA GLY A 629 -23.76 -26.68 25.31
C GLY A 629 -22.76 -26.27 24.23
N ILE A 630 -23.14 -26.29 22.96
CA ILE A 630 -22.33 -25.86 21.81
C ILE A 630 -22.03 -24.37 21.89
N LEU A 631 -23.04 -23.54 22.13
CA LEU A 631 -22.92 -22.08 22.21
C LEU A 631 -22.16 -21.64 23.47
N LYS A 632 -22.37 -22.29 24.62
CA LYS A 632 -21.56 -22.08 25.83
C LYS A 632 -20.17 -22.63 25.65
N THR A 633 -19.96 -23.70 24.90
CA THR A 633 -18.62 -24.17 24.53
C THR A 633 -17.98 -23.16 23.60
N TYR A 634 -18.70 -22.56 22.66
CA TYR A 634 -18.23 -21.50 21.77
C TYR A 634 -18.02 -20.15 22.50
N LEU A 635 -18.75 -19.89 23.60
CA LEU A 635 -18.59 -18.71 24.46
C LEU A 635 -17.49 -18.90 25.52
N LYS A 636 -17.35 -20.10 26.08
CA LYS A 636 -16.33 -20.48 27.07
C LYS A 636 -15.00 -20.80 26.41
N HIS A 637 -15.07 -21.34 25.19
CA HIS A 637 -14.04 -21.33 24.15
C HIS A 637 -14.35 -20.23 23.13
N GLN A 638 -14.83 -19.05 23.58
CA GLN A 638 -14.14 -17.87 23.09
C GLN A 638 -12.72 -18.11 23.56
N ILE A 639 -11.96 -18.76 22.69
CA ILE A 639 -10.52 -18.95 22.77
C ILE A 639 -10.10 -17.54 23.11
N LYS A 640 -9.77 -17.28 24.40
CA LYS A 640 -9.26 -15.96 24.77
C LYS A 640 -8.22 -15.69 23.71
N PRO A 641 -8.36 -14.59 22.94
CA PRO A 641 -7.51 -14.38 21.79
C PRO A 641 -6.09 -14.64 22.26
N LYS A 642 -5.37 -15.51 21.56
CA LYS A 642 -4.01 -15.88 21.93
C LYS A 642 -3.17 -14.64 21.70
N VAL A 643 -3.08 -13.85 22.76
CA VAL A 643 -2.48 -12.52 22.77
C VAL A 643 -1.10 -12.64 23.36
N LEU A 644 -0.11 -12.27 22.57
CA LEU A 644 1.26 -12.10 23.05
C LEU A 644 1.48 -10.64 23.45
N ASN A 645 1.78 -10.39 24.72
CA ASN A 645 2.05 -9.05 25.24
C ASN A 645 3.57 -8.79 25.28
N LEU A 646 4.02 -7.81 24.50
CA LEU A 646 5.42 -7.41 24.37
C LEU A 646 5.58 -5.93 24.75
N ASN A 647 6.83 -5.51 24.97
CA ASN A 647 7.18 -4.12 25.25
C ASN A 647 8.27 -3.63 24.30
N LEU A 648 8.07 -2.45 23.73
CA LEU A 648 8.99 -1.71 22.88
C LEU A 648 9.48 -0.49 23.62
N GLU A 649 10.79 -0.40 23.87
CA GLU A 649 11.34 0.75 24.60
C GLU A 649 11.88 1.85 23.66
N THR A 650 12.23 1.50 22.41
CA THR A 650 12.77 2.45 21.44
C THR A 650 11.82 2.73 20.27
N LYS A 651 12.12 3.77 19.49
CA LYS A 651 11.40 4.08 18.25
C LYS A 651 11.89 3.13 17.15
N ILE A 652 10.95 2.47 16.49
CA ILE A 652 11.20 1.54 15.38
C ILE A 652 10.80 2.17 14.03
N PHE A 653 11.26 1.57 12.95
CA PHE A 653 10.81 1.86 11.58
C PHE A 653 9.99 0.69 11.05
N LEU A 654 8.77 0.99 10.59
CA LEU A 654 7.86 -0.01 9.99
C LEU A 654 8.11 -0.21 8.49
N ASP A 655 8.80 0.72 7.83
CA ASP A 655 9.26 0.52 6.46
C ASP A 655 10.43 -0.48 6.47
N PRO A 656 10.28 -1.67 5.86
CA PRO A 656 11.33 -2.69 5.87
C PRO A 656 12.64 -2.21 5.24
N ARG A 657 12.60 -1.24 4.31
CA ARG A 657 13.78 -0.72 3.59
C ARG A 657 14.68 0.16 4.46
N ILE A 658 14.15 0.66 5.58
CA ILE A 658 14.85 1.54 6.54
C ILE A 658 15.09 0.81 7.87
N GLY A 659 14.13 0.00 8.31
CA GLY A 659 14.14 -0.71 9.59
C GLY A 659 15.01 -1.96 9.63
N GLY A 660 16.32 -1.78 9.44
CA GLY A 660 17.31 -2.86 9.49
C GLY A 660 17.90 -3.17 10.86
N ASP A 661 17.65 -2.33 11.89
CA ASP A 661 18.11 -2.63 13.26
C ASP A 661 17.37 -3.83 13.87
N HIS A 662 17.89 -4.42 14.94
CA HIS A 662 17.33 -5.64 15.54
C HIS A 662 15.84 -5.49 15.91
N GLN A 663 15.44 -4.35 16.50
CA GLN A 663 14.06 -4.16 16.95
C GLN A 663 13.13 -3.94 15.76
N SER A 664 13.48 -3.04 14.85
CA SER A 664 12.70 -2.82 13.63
C SER A 664 12.59 -4.08 12.79
N SER A 665 13.69 -4.81 12.59
CA SER A 665 13.69 -6.05 11.81
C SER A 665 12.77 -7.12 12.40
N MET A 666 12.62 -7.19 13.72
CA MET A 666 11.71 -8.16 14.34
C MET A 666 10.24 -7.80 14.12
N ILE A 667 9.91 -6.51 14.21
CA ILE A 667 8.55 -6.04 13.87
C ILE A 667 8.27 -6.24 12.38
N ASN A 668 9.25 -5.94 11.54
CA ASN A 668 9.16 -6.15 10.10
C ASN A 668 8.96 -7.63 9.75
N LYS A 669 9.57 -8.58 10.46
CA LYS A 669 9.33 -10.02 10.26
C LYS A 669 7.94 -10.50 10.68
N MET A 670 7.21 -9.72 11.48
CA MET A 670 5.80 -10.01 11.80
C MET A 670 4.84 -9.37 10.79
N LEU A 671 5.24 -8.27 10.16
CA LEU A 671 4.43 -7.51 9.20
C LEU A 671 4.69 -7.92 7.74
N PHE A 672 5.90 -8.35 7.42
CA PHE A 672 6.35 -8.69 6.08
C PHE A 672 6.99 -10.07 6.05
N GLU A 673 6.86 -10.75 4.92
CA GLU A 673 7.62 -11.97 4.61
C GLU A 673 8.40 -11.78 3.30
N GLY A 674 9.66 -12.22 3.29
CA GLY A 674 10.55 -12.15 2.14
C GLY A 674 10.55 -13.42 1.30
N LEU A 675 11.55 -13.57 0.44
CA LEU A 675 11.73 -14.77 -0.40
C LEU A 675 11.94 -16.02 0.45
N MET A 676 12.75 -15.88 1.51
CA MET A 676 13.14 -16.94 2.42
C MET A 676 12.80 -16.56 3.87
N ARG A 677 12.77 -17.55 4.76
CA ARG A 677 12.64 -17.38 6.22
C ARG A 677 13.55 -18.35 6.95
N LEU A 678 13.79 -18.15 8.24
CA LEU A 678 14.53 -19.12 9.05
C LEU A 678 13.58 -20.12 9.70
N ASP A 679 14.02 -21.37 9.81
CA ASP A 679 13.37 -22.39 10.65
C ASP A 679 13.82 -22.32 12.13
N GLU A 680 13.37 -23.28 12.94
CA GLU A 680 13.73 -23.40 14.36
C GLU A 680 15.23 -23.69 14.58
N GLN A 681 15.92 -24.21 13.56
CA GLN A 681 17.35 -24.52 13.59
C GLN A 681 18.18 -23.34 13.07
N GLY A 682 17.55 -22.26 12.60
CA GLY A 682 18.24 -21.11 12.01
C GLY A 682 18.71 -21.35 10.57
N THR A 683 18.13 -22.33 9.87
CA THR A 683 18.44 -22.62 8.46
C THR A 683 17.47 -21.86 7.54
N PRO A 684 17.93 -21.26 6.43
CA PRO A 684 17.06 -20.66 5.43
C PRO A 684 16.12 -21.68 4.80
N GLN A 685 14.83 -21.36 4.78
CA GLN A 685 13.74 -22.11 4.18
C GLN A 685 12.96 -21.24 3.22
N LEU A 686 12.37 -21.86 2.21
CA LEU A 686 11.47 -21.22 1.25
C LEU A 686 10.28 -20.56 1.97
N ALA A 687 10.02 -19.28 1.66
CA ALA A 687 8.90 -18.51 2.18
C ALA A 687 7.99 -18.07 1.02
N ILE A 688 8.05 -16.83 0.55
CA ILE A 688 7.30 -16.43 -0.66
C ILE A 688 7.86 -17.13 -1.90
N ALA A 689 9.15 -17.42 -1.94
CA ALA A 689 9.67 -18.34 -2.92
C ALA A 689 9.09 -19.75 -2.66
N GLU A 690 8.61 -20.42 -3.71
CA GLU A 690 8.31 -21.86 -3.69
C GLU A 690 9.46 -22.70 -4.25
N LYS A 691 10.33 -22.08 -5.04
CA LYS A 691 11.49 -22.73 -5.65
C LYS A 691 12.60 -21.69 -5.84
N VAL A 692 13.84 -22.14 -5.69
CA VAL A 692 15.03 -21.38 -6.10
C VAL A 692 15.92 -22.29 -6.94
N GLU A 693 16.33 -21.79 -8.10
CA GLU A 693 17.32 -22.42 -8.97
C GLU A 693 18.60 -21.59 -8.92
N VAL A 694 19.73 -22.28 -8.75
CA VAL A 694 21.05 -21.65 -8.61
C VAL A 694 21.93 -22.16 -9.75
N SER A 695 22.62 -21.26 -10.44
CA SER A 695 23.58 -21.63 -11.49
C SER A 695 24.76 -22.44 -10.93
N ASP A 696 25.44 -23.19 -11.80
CA ASP A 696 26.61 -24.00 -11.43
C ASP A 696 27.75 -23.17 -10.81
N ASP A 697 27.88 -21.91 -11.25
CA ASP A 697 28.86 -20.95 -10.71
C ASP A 697 28.35 -20.20 -9.47
N GLN A 698 27.15 -20.48 -8.98
CA GLN A 698 26.52 -19.86 -7.81
C GLN A 698 26.41 -18.32 -7.86
N THR A 699 26.38 -17.74 -9.06
CA THR A 699 26.21 -16.28 -9.24
C THR A 699 24.82 -15.87 -9.71
N CYS A 700 24.03 -16.79 -10.27
CA CYS A 700 22.68 -16.50 -10.75
C CYS A 700 21.65 -17.29 -9.94
N TYR A 701 20.66 -16.57 -9.41
CA TYR A 701 19.56 -17.11 -8.62
C TYR A 701 18.24 -16.77 -9.30
N LEU A 702 17.45 -17.79 -9.63
CA LEU A 702 16.09 -17.64 -10.13
C LEU A 702 15.11 -18.10 -9.06
N PHE A 703 14.34 -17.17 -8.51
CA PHE A 703 13.27 -17.46 -7.56
C PHE A 703 11.94 -17.53 -8.29
N THR A 704 11.20 -18.62 -8.08
CA THR A 704 9.79 -18.73 -8.44
C THR A 704 8.96 -18.42 -7.19
N LEU A 705 8.10 -17.40 -7.29
CA LEU A 705 7.22 -16.96 -6.23
C LEU A 705 5.93 -17.78 -6.24
N ARG A 706 5.49 -18.22 -5.06
CA ARG A 706 4.16 -18.80 -4.89
C ARG A 706 3.09 -17.73 -4.99
N GLU A 707 1.87 -18.17 -5.20
CA GLU A 707 0.70 -17.31 -5.08
C GLU A 707 0.56 -16.79 -3.64
N SER A 708 0.69 -15.48 -3.48
CA SER A 708 0.60 -14.80 -2.18
C SER A 708 0.02 -13.41 -2.34
N TYR A 709 -0.53 -12.86 -1.26
CA TYR A 709 -1.35 -11.65 -1.29
C TYR A 709 -0.91 -10.65 -0.23
N TRP A 710 -0.94 -9.37 -0.62
CA TRP A 710 -0.86 -8.24 0.30
C TRP A 710 -2.10 -8.19 1.20
N SER A 711 -2.02 -7.45 2.31
CA SER A 711 -3.10 -7.27 3.27
C SER A 711 -4.35 -6.61 2.66
N ASN A 712 -4.22 -5.91 1.54
CA ASN A 712 -5.32 -5.35 0.73
C ASN A 712 -5.83 -6.30 -0.38
N GLY A 713 -5.35 -7.55 -0.45
CA GLY A 713 -5.79 -8.52 -1.44
C GLY A 713 -5.15 -8.39 -2.83
N MET A 714 -4.26 -7.41 -3.06
CA MET A 714 -3.43 -7.40 -4.26
C MET A 714 -2.45 -8.59 -4.23
N LYS A 715 -2.16 -9.18 -5.39
CA LYS A 715 -1.14 -10.24 -5.50
C LYS A 715 0.25 -9.66 -5.23
N VAL A 716 1.11 -10.40 -4.54
CA VAL A 716 2.54 -10.06 -4.40
C VAL A 716 3.24 -10.45 -5.70
N LEU A 717 3.96 -9.50 -6.31
CA LEU A 717 4.62 -9.69 -7.60
C LEU A 717 6.15 -9.69 -7.46
N ALA A 718 6.86 -10.30 -8.41
CA ALA A 718 8.33 -10.20 -8.49
C ALA A 718 8.78 -8.74 -8.64
N GLU A 719 7.99 -7.88 -9.31
CA GLU A 719 8.25 -6.44 -9.40
C GLU A 719 8.33 -5.78 -8.02
N ASP A 720 7.57 -6.24 -7.02
CA ASP A 720 7.58 -5.65 -5.67
C ASP A 720 8.94 -5.83 -4.98
N PHE A 721 9.63 -6.95 -5.26
CA PHE A 721 10.99 -7.20 -4.78
C PHE A 721 12.01 -6.36 -5.55
N GLU A 722 11.97 -6.40 -6.89
CA GLU A 722 12.86 -5.61 -7.74
C GLU A 722 12.79 -4.12 -7.37
N TYR A 723 11.58 -3.58 -7.26
CA TYR A 723 11.32 -2.19 -6.90
C TYR A 723 11.88 -1.84 -5.52
N ALA A 724 11.59 -2.65 -4.50
CA ALA A 724 12.04 -2.38 -3.12
C ALA A 724 13.58 -2.35 -3.02
N TRP A 725 14.25 -3.34 -3.63
CA TRP A 725 15.70 -3.47 -3.55
C TRP A 725 16.42 -2.39 -4.36
N LYS A 726 15.91 -2.08 -5.56
CA LYS A 726 16.40 -0.94 -6.36
C LYS A 726 16.21 0.39 -5.64
N LYS A 727 15.11 0.58 -4.91
CA LYS A 727 14.89 1.79 -4.11
C LYS A 727 15.89 1.91 -2.96
N ILE A 728 16.19 0.83 -2.25
CA ILE A 728 17.28 0.79 -1.23
C ILE A 728 18.62 1.25 -1.83
N LEU A 729 18.92 0.75 -3.02
CA LEU A 729 20.17 0.99 -3.76
C LEU A 729 20.19 2.34 -4.50
N SER A 730 19.11 3.10 -4.48
CA SER A 730 19.08 4.43 -5.08
C SER A 730 19.90 5.42 -4.24
N PRO A 731 20.74 6.30 -4.84
CA PRO A 731 21.55 7.26 -4.10
C PRO A 731 20.76 8.16 -3.14
N GLY A 732 19.56 8.58 -3.54
CA GLY A 732 18.70 9.47 -2.75
C GLY A 732 17.93 8.80 -1.61
N PHE A 733 17.89 7.46 -1.55
CA PHE A 733 17.15 6.76 -0.50
C PHE A 733 17.99 6.62 0.78
N ASN A 734 17.56 7.24 1.88
CA ASN A 734 18.33 7.30 3.11
C ASN A 734 18.15 6.03 3.96
N THR A 735 18.99 5.02 3.71
CA THR A 735 19.08 3.81 4.54
C THR A 735 20.54 3.54 4.89
N ARG A 736 20.79 3.19 6.16
CA ARG A 736 22.13 2.86 6.65
C ARG A 736 22.56 1.44 6.29
N PHE A 737 21.66 0.64 5.74
CA PHE A 737 21.82 -0.80 5.53
C PHE A 737 21.98 -1.20 4.06
N ALA A 738 22.13 -0.24 3.14
CA ALA A 738 22.27 -0.52 1.70
C ALA A 738 23.45 -1.46 1.37
N TYR A 739 24.51 -1.42 2.17
CA TYR A 739 25.69 -2.27 2.00
C TYR A 739 25.38 -3.78 2.07
N LEU A 740 24.28 -4.18 2.73
CA LEU A 740 23.84 -5.59 2.80
C LEU A 740 23.41 -6.13 1.43
N PHE A 741 23.15 -5.26 0.45
CA PHE A 741 22.76 -5.61 -0.92
C PHE A 741 23.94 -5.56 -1.90
N TYR A 742 25.14 -5.17 -1.46
CA TYR A 742 26.31 -5.04 -2.34
C TYR A 742 26.82 -6.34 -2.98
N PRO A 743 26.54 -7.55 -2.47
CA PRO A 743 26.81 -8.78 -3.22
C PRO A 743 26.09 -8.86 -4.56
N ILE A 744 24.97 -8.14 -4.74
CA ILE A 744 24.25 -8.06 -6.01
C ILE A 744 25.06 -7.25 -7.01
N LYS A 745 25.19 -7.76 -8.23
CA LYS A 745 25.97 -7.12 -9.29
C LYS A 745 25.47 -5.71 -9.59
N ASN A 746 26.42 -4.77 -9.67
CA ASN A 746 26.23 -3.31 -9.80
C ASN A 746 25.54 -2.59 -8.61
N ALA A 747 25.17 -3.27 -7.52
CA ALA A 747 24.43 -2.64 -6.42
C ALA A 747 25.23 -1.52 -5.71
N ARG A 748 26.51 -1.75 -5.43
CA ARG A 748 27.39 -0.72 -4.83
C ARG A 748 27.55 0.50 -5.73
N LEU A 749 27.82 0.27 -7.02
CA LEU A 749 27.99 1.32 -8.03
C LEU A 749 26.73 2.19 -8.13
N ALA A 750 25.55 1.58 -8.13
CA ALA A 750 24.29 2.30 -8.14
C ALA A 750 24.12 3.15 -6.87
N LYS A 751 24.40 2.60 -5.69
CA LYS A 751 24.26 3.34 -4.42
C LYS A 751 25.21 4.54 -4.31
N GLU A 752 26.41 4.39 -4.86
CA GLU A 752 27.43 5.44 -4.89
C GLU A 752 27.22 6.44 -6.04
N GLY A 753 26.20 6.25 -6.89
CA GLY A 753 25.87 7.14 -8.00
C GLY A 753 26.81 7.01 -9.21
N GLN A 754 27.54 5.89 -9.30
CA GLN A 754 28.49 5.60 -10.39
C GLN A 754 27.82 4.94 -11.60
N CYS A 755 26.66 4.28 -11.43
CA CYS A 755 25.83 3.74 -12.51
C CYS A 755 24.34 3.98 -12.25
N SER A 756 23.48 3.72 -13.23
CA SER A 756 22.02 3.77 -13.01
C SER A 756 21.57 2.64 -12.09
N VAL A 757 20.53 2.88 -11.30
CA VAL A 757 19.85 1.84 -10.50
C VAL A 757 19.23 0.76 -11.39
N ASP A 758 18.88 1.10 -12.63
CA ASP A 758 18.38 0.13 -13.61
C ASP A 758 19.43 -0.90 -14.05
N GLU A 759 20.72 -0.60 -13.85
CA GLU A 759 21.82 -1.52 -14.16
C GLU A 759 22.05 -2.57 -13.06
N VAL A 760 21.44 -2.40 -11.88
CA VAL A 760 21.48 -3.38 -10.80
C VAL A 760 20.82 -4.68 -11.26
N LYS A 761 21.51 -5.81 -11.07
CA LYS A 761 21.06 -7.12 -11.55
C LYS A 761 20.06 -7.81 -10.63
N VAL A 762 18.91 -7.15 -10.47
CA VAL A 762 17.68 -7.70 -9.88
C VAL A 762 16.58 -7.40 -10.88
N LYS A 763 15.91 -8.44 -11.38
CA LYS A 763 14.95 -8.31 -12.47
C LYS A 763 13.76 -9.24 -12.28
N ALA A 764 12.56 -8.69 -12.27
CA ALA A 764 11.34 -9.43 -12.47
C ALA A 764 11.24 -9.82 -13.96
N LEU A 765 11.28 -11.12 -14.26
CA LEU A 765 11.09 -11.62 -15.63
C LEU A 765 9.60 -11.60 -16.01
N ASP A 766 8.74 -11.87 -15.02
CA ASP A 766 7.29 -11.79 -15.06
C ASP A 766 6.75 -11.62 -13.63
N ASP A 767 5.43 -11.75 -13.43
CA ASP A 767 4.75 -11.62 -12.14
C ASP A 767 5.31 -12.51 -11.02
N THR A 768 5.90 -13.66 -11.36
CA THR A 768 6.29 -14.72 -10.43
C THR A 768 7.75 -15.14 -10.48
N HIS A 769 8.53 -14.68 -11.46
CA HIS A 769 9.93 -15.05 -11.60
C HIS A 769 10.86 -13.86 -11.34
N LEU A 770 11.69 -13.96 -10.30
CA LEU A 770 12.69 -12.97 -9.93
C LEU A 770 14.10 -13.52 -10.17
N GLU A 771 14.83 -12.91 -11.10
CA GLU A 771 16.22 -13.25 -11.43
C GLU A 771 17.18 -12.26 -10.77
N ILE A 772 18.20 -12.79 -10.07
CA ILE A 772 19.22 -12.01 -9.38
C ILE A 772 20.60 -12.51 -9.79
N HIS A 773 21.50 -11.59 -10.14
CA HIS A 773 22.91 -11.90 -10.41
C HIS A 773 23.79 -11.25 -9.34
N LEU A 774 24.70 -12.05 -8.79
CA LEU A 774 25.70 -11.62 -7.82
C LEU A 774 27.00 -11.24 -8.53
N GLU A 775 27.84 -10.45 -7.86
CA GLU A 775 29.18 -10.10 -8.35
C GLU A 775 30.11 -11.32 -8.29
N THR A 776 30.00 -12.09 -7.21
CA THR A 776 30.78 -13.32 -6.95
C THR A 776 29.89 -14.36 -6.23
N PRO A 777 30.26 -15.65 -6.26
CA PRO A 777 29.64 -16.66 -5.42
C PRO A 777 29.50 -16.20 -3.98
N THR A 778 28.28 -16.19 -3.44
CA THR A 778 28.00 -15.68 -2.09
C THR A 778 27.23 -16.73 -1.30
N PRO A 779 27.91 -17.62 -0.54
CA PRO A 779 27.28 -18.77 0.12
C PRO A 779 26.14 -18.42 1.08
N TYR A 780 26.19 -17.23 1.68
CA TYR A 780 25.18 -16.72 2.62
C TYR A 780 24.06 -15.89 1.96
N PHE A 781 23.99 -15.84 0.62
CA PHE A 781 23.00 -15.01 -0.07
C PHE A 781 21.56 -15.42 0.27
N LEU A 782 21.25 -16.72 0.28
CA LEU A 782 19.93 -17.22 0.67
C LEU A 782 19.57 -16.83 2.12
N GLU A 783 20.53 -16.86 3.03
CA GLU A 783 20.33 -16.39 4.41
C GLU A 783 20.04 -14.89 4.46
N SER A 784 20.73 -14.08 3.64
CA SER A 784 20.51 -12.64 3.54
C SER A 784 19.07 -12.31 3.14
N THR A 785 18.49 -13.09 2.23
CA THR A 785 17.08 -12.91 1.81
C THR A 785 16.04 -13.25 2.89
N THR A 786 16.46 -13.73 4.07
CA THR A 786 15.61 -13.90 5.26
C THR A 786 15.50 -12.64 6.14
N LEU A 787 16.32 -11.62 5.87
CA LEU A 787 16.31 -10.36 6.61
C LEU A 787 15.09 -9.53 6.21
N GLY A 788 14.52 -8.79 7.17
CA GLY A 788 13.34 -7.94 6.90
C GLY A 788 13.60 -6.86 5.84
N LEU A 789 14.86 -6.44 5.65
CA LEU A 789 15.28 -5.51 4.60
C LEU A 789 15.06 -6.04 3.18
N TYR A 790 15.13 -7.37 3.01
CA TYR A 790 14.93 -8.06 1.74
C TYR A 790 13.46 -8.36 1.45
N SER A 791 12.55 -8.01 2.35
CA SER A 791 11.11 -8.12 2.12
C SER A 791 10.64 -7.21 0.97
N PRO A 792 9.59 -7.61 0.24
CA PRO A 792 9.03 -6.76 -0.80
C PRO A 792 8.30 -5.55 -0.18
N VAL A 793 8.05 -4.54 -1.00
CA VAL A 793 7.11 -3.44 -0.69
C VAL A 793 6.14 -3.35 -1.85
N ASN A 794 4.84 -3.19 -1.57
CA ASN A 794 3.83 -3.05 -2.61
C ASN A 794 4.17 -1.81 -3.47
N SER A 795 4.66 -2.07 -4.67
CA SER A 795 5.25 -1.07 -5.56
C SER A 795 4.20 -0.07 -6.06
N TYR A 796 2.98 -0.53 -6.33
CA TYR A 796 1.86 0.31 -6.71
C TYR A 796 1.50 1.28 -5.60
N ILE A 797 1.29 0.78 -4.37
CA ILE A 797 0.92 1.60 -3.21
C ILE A 797 2.03 2.58 -2.85
N ASP A 798 3.29 2.18 -2.87
CA ASP A 798 4.41 3.07 -2.55
C ASP A 798 4.61 4.20 -3.57
N ARG A 799 4.18 4.02 -4.82
CA ARG A 799 4.19 5.07 -5.85
C ARG A 799 3.05 6.08 -5.65
N ILE A 800 1.85 5.61 -5.31
CA ILE A 800 0.67 6.50 -5.13
C ILE A 800 0.61 7.12 -3.72
N HIS A 801 1.15 6.43 -2.71
CA HIS A 801 1.16 6.82 -1.30
C HIS A 801 2.53 6.55 -0.66
N PRO A 802 3.57 7.35 -0.94
CA PRO A 802 4.94 7.13 -0.44
C PRO A 802 5.07 7.08 1.10
N ASN A 803 4.10 7.66 1.82
CA ASN A 803 4.05 7.69 3.28
C ASN A 803 3.28 6.52 3.91
N TRP A 804 2.90 5.48 3.14
CA TRP A 804 2.10 4.34 3.62
C TRP A 804 2.66 3.69 4.91
N ALA A 805 3.98 3.69 5.11
CA ALA A 805 4.60 3.11 6.30
C ALA A 805 4.32 3.89 7.60
N GLN A 806 3.80 5.12 7.47
CA GLN A 806 3.34 5.94 8.60
C GLN A 806 1.87 5.67 8.97
N GLU A 807 1.12 5.03 8.07
CA GLU A 807 -0.31 4.76 8.21
C GLU A 807 -0.61 3.61 9.20
N ARG A 808 -1.90 3.42 9.51
CA ARG A 808 -2.41 2.38 10.43
C ARG A 808 -3.66 1.72 9.87
N GLY A 809 -4.06 0.60 10.47
CA GLY A 809 -5.24 -0.14 10.03
C GLY A 809 -5.05 -0.66 8.61
N ASP A 810 -6.13 -0.63 7.83
CA ASP A 810 -6.09 -1.17 6.47
C ASP A 810 -5.27 -0.31 5.50
N ARG A 811 -4.87 0.91 5.91
CA ARG A 811 -3.97 1.77 5.13
C ARG A 811 -2.50 1.33 5.21
N PHE A 812 -2.13 0.53 6.20
CA PHE A 812 -0.79 -0.04 6.30
C PHE A 812 -0.75 -1.37 5.53
N ILE A 813 -0.10 -1.37 4.37
CA ILE A 813 -0.07 -2.53 3.48
C ILE A 813 1.14 -3.42 3.80
N CYS A 814 0.89 -4.70 4.00
CA CYS A 814 1.90 -5.67 4.42
C CYS A 814 1.54 -7.08 3.93
N ASN A 815 2.51 -7.99 3.83
CA ASN A 815 2.30 -9.35 3.28
C ASN A 815 2.65 -10.47 4.27
N GLY A 816 2.99 -10.13 5.51
CA GLY A 816 3.44 -11.07 6.53
C GLY A 816 2.31 -11.63 7.39
N PRO A 817 2.68 -12.39 8.45
CA PRO A 817 1.76 -13.10 9.34
C PRO A 817 0.73 -12.22 10.08
N PHE A 818 1.09 -10.97 10.36
CA PHE A 818 0.25 -10.00 11.04
C PHE A 818 0.09 -8.73 10.22
N ARG A 819 -0.99 -8.01 10.48
CA ARG A 819 -1.26 -6.67 9.98
C ARG A 819 -1.45 -5.69 11.13
N LEU A 820 -1.26 -4.41 10.85
CA LEU A 820 -1.37 -3.37 11.86
C LEU A 820 -2.82 -2.94 12.04
N ARG A 821 -3.33 -2.96 13.28
CA ARG A 821 -4.69 -2.50 13.58
C ARG A 821 -4.76 -0.97 13.64
N GLU A 822 -5.94 -0.42 13.35
CA GLU A 822 -6.21 1.00 13.53
C GLU A 822 -6.19 1.37 15.03
N ASN A 823 -5.57 2.51 15.35
CA ASN A 823 -5.15 2.82 16.71
C ASN A 823 -6.35 3.24 17.58
N ARG A 824 -6.86 2.33 18.42
CA ARG A 824 -7.93 2.60 19.39
C ARG A 824 -7.53 2.31 20.85
N SER A 825 -6.25 2.03 21.13
CA SER A 825 -5.81 1.47 22.42
C SER A 825 -4.64 2.21 23.08
N PHE A 826 -4.37 1.84 24.34
CA PHE A 826 -3.22 2.28 25.16
C PHE A 826 -1.86 1.75 24.64
N TYR A 827 -1.84 0.81 23.70
CA TYR A 827 -0.63 0.20 23.18
C TYR A 827 0.04 1.04 22.09
N ALA A 828 1.36 0.90 21.93
CA ALA A 828 2.09 1.60 20.87
C ALA A 828 1.78 1.02 19.49
N PHE A 829 1.63 -0.31 19.42
CA PHE A 829 1.12 -1.02 18.25
C PHE A 829 0.27 -2.21 18.68
N GLU A 830 -0.77 -2.48 17.90
CA GLU A 830 -1.56 -3.70 17.97
C GLU A 830 -1.47 -4.40 16.62
N LEU A 831 -0.91 -5.61 16.63
CA LEU A 831 -0.80 -6.47 15.46
C LEU A 831 -1.89 -7.54 15.55
N VAL A 832 -2.64 -7.72 14.48
CA VAL A 832 -3.70 -8.73 14.38
C VAL A 832 -3.35 -9.72 13.28
N LYS A 833 -3.74 -10.99 13.44
CA LYS A 833 -3.46 -12.03 12.45
C LYS A 833 -3.92 -11.59 11.06
N ASN A 834 -3.06 -11.77 10.06
CA ASN A 834 -3.37 -11.49 8.67
C ASN A 834 -3.98 -12.73 8.02
N HIS A 835 -5.30 -12.75 7.81
CA HIS A 835 -6.00 -13.88 7.17
C HIS A 835 -5.67 -14.04 5.67
N ARG A 836 -5.02 -13.06 5.05
CA ARG A 836 -4.53 -13.15 3.67
C ARG A 836 -3.10 -13.70 3.57
N PHE A 837 -2.45 -13.96 4.71
CA PHE A 837 -1.13 -14.55 4.75
C PHE A 837 -1.17 -15.98 4.19
N TRP A 838 -0.33 -16.29 3.19
CA TRP A 838 -0.38 -17.58 2.48
C TRP A 838 -0.18 -18.79 3.41
N ASN A 839 0.54 -18.62 4.52
CA ASN A 839 0.78 -19.66 5.52
C ASN A 839 0.05 -19.40 6.85
N GLN A 840 -1.17 -18.83 6.79
CA GLN A 840 -1.94 -18.45 7.99
C GLN A 840 -2.17 -19.58 9.01
N ASP A 841 -2.20 -20.83 8.58
CA ASP A 841 -2.43 -22.00 9.46
C ASP A 841 -1.26 -22.26 10.41
N SER A 842 -0.05 -21.86 10.01
CA SER A 842 1.14 -21.93 10.87
C SER A 842 1.09 -20.93 12.04
N ILE A 843 0.27 -19.87 11.91
CA ILE A 843 0.19 -18.78 12.89
C ILE A 843 -0.83 -19.12 13.96
N LYS A 844 -0.34 -19.32 15.19
CA LYS A 844 -1.14 -19.76 16.34
C LYS A 844 -1.61 -18.62 17.24
N LEU A 845 -1.07 -17.42 17.09
CA LEU A 845 -1.51 -16.22 17.82
C LEU A 845 -2.58 -15.48 17.03
N ASP A 846 -3.50 -14.85 17.77
CA ASP A 846 -4.54 -13.99 17.19
C ASP A 846 -4.09 -12.52 17.21
N HIS A 847 -3.39 -12.11 18.28
CA HIS A 847 -2.92 -10.74 18.49
C HIS A 847 -1.49 -10.69 19.05
N ILE A 848 -0.77 -9.64 18.71
CA ILE A 848 0.46 -9.23 19.40
C ILE A 848 0.30 -7.77 19.84
N LEU A 849 0.36 -7.53 21.15
CA LEU A 849 0.21 -6.20 21.74
C LEU A 849 1.58 -5.67 22.13
N LEU A 850 1.98 -4.54 21.55
CA LEU A 850 3.27 -3.90 21.79
C LEU A 850 3.05 -2.65 22.64
N SER A 851 3.33 -2.77 23.94
CA SER A 851 3.35 -1.64 24.86
C SER A 851 4.61 -0.79 24.68
N ARG A 852 4.59 0.50 25.07
CA ARG A 852 5.78 1.36 25.13
C ARG A 852 5.92 1.95 26.51
N VAL A 853 6.50 1.17 27.41
CA VAL A 853 6.74 1.57 28.79
C VAL A 853 8.22 1.38 29.16
N ASN A 854 8.69 2.14 30.14
CA ASN A 854 10.05 2.00 30.65
C ASN A 854 10.30 0.65 31.35
N SER A 855 11.56 0.27 31.49
CA SER A 855 11.99 -0.97 32.15
C SER A 855 11.33 -1.24 33.53
N ARG A 856 11.12 -0.21 34.38
CA ARG A 856 10.46 -0.38 35.70
C ARG A 856 9.01 -0.84 35.54
N LYS A 857 8.24 -0.18 34.67
CA LYS A 857 6.84 -0.52 34.44
C LYS A 857 6.71 -1.84 33.68
N ALA A 858 7.61 -2.12 32.73
CA ALA A 858 7.66 -3.43 32.06
C ALA A 858 7.87 -4.58 33.05
N THR A 859 8.77 -4.38 34.03
CA THR A 859 9.00 -5.36 35.11
C THR A 859 7.74 -5.58 35.96
N GLU A 860 7.04 -4.52 36.34
CA GLU A 860 5.76 -4.62 37.06
C GLU A 860 4.69 -5.37 36.25
N LEU A 861 4.58 -5.08 34.95
CA LEU A 861 3.64 -5.75 34.05
C LEU A 861 3.98 -7.24 33.91
N PHE A 862 5.25 -7.59 33.84
CA PHE A 862 5.70 -8.99 33.80
C PHE A 862 5.33 -9.73 35.09
N CYS A 863 5.67 -9.16 36.26
CA CYS A 863 5.32 -9.75 37.56
C CYS A 863 3.80 -9.90 37.77
N THR A 864 3.00 -9.01 37.17
CA THR A 864 1.53 -9.07 37.21
C THR A 864 0.92 -9.89 36.07
N LYS A 865 1.74 -10.61 35.29
CA LYS A 865 1.35 -11.46 34.14
C LYS A 865 0.58 -10.72 33.04
N LYS A 866 0.85 -9.41 32.89
CA LYS A 866 0.34 -8.54 31.83
C LYS A 866 1.36 -8.29 30.70
N LEU A 867 2.56 -8.85 30.84
CA LEU A 867 3.62 -8.85 29.84
C LEU A 867 4.20 -10.26 29.77
N ASP A 868 4.41 -10.79 28.56
CA ASP A 868 4.84 -12.17 28.35
C ASP A 868 6.35 -12.32 28.09
N TRP A 869 7.01 -11.22 27.74
CA TRP A 869 8.46 -11.17 27.49
C TRP A 869 9.06 -9.92 28.12
N LEU A 870 10.10 -10.09 28.92
CA LEU A 870 10.82 -9.00 29.56
C LEU A 870 12.32 -9.07 29.22
N GLY A 871 12.85 -7.97 28.68
CA GLY A 871 14.25 -7.85 28.29
C GLY A 871 14.44 -7.79 26.77
N PRO A 872 15.71 -7.79 26.32
CA PRO A 872 16.06 -7.80 24.90
C PRO A 872 15.50 -9.05 24.19
N PRO A 873 15.37 -8.99 22.86
CA PRO A 873 15.82 -7.92 21.96
C PRO A 873 14.89 -6.69 21.88
N LEU A 874 13.62 -6.76 22.33
CA LEU A 874 12.68 -5.62 22.25
C LEU A 874 12.74 -4.61 23.42
N GLY A 875 13.21 -5.02 24.61
CA GLY A 875 13.40 -4.17 25.79
C GLY A 875 14.86 -4.08 26.26
N TYR A 876 15.18 -3.23 27.24
CA TYR A 876 16.55 -3.16 27.78
C TYR A 876 16.89 -4.32 28.74
N GLY A 877 18.15 -4.78 28.70
CA GLY A 877 18.72 -5.77 29.63
C GLY A 877 19.15 -5.21 31.00
N ARG A 878 18.69 -4.00 31.37
CA ARG A 878 19.04 -3.33 32.65
C ARG A 878 18.19 -3.75 33.85
N SER A 879 17.16 -4.55 33.63
CA SER A 879 16.35 -5.10 34.72
C SER A 879 17.19 -6.07 35.55
N ASN A 880 17.19 -5.92 36.87
CA ASN A 880 17.92 -6.83 37.76
C ASN A 880 17.14 -8.15 37.91
N PHE A 881 17.19 -9.00 36.86
CA PHE A 881 16.41 -10.24 36.76
C PHE A 881 16.62 -11.18 37.95
N SER A 882 17.81 -11.14 38.57
CA SER A 882 18.17 -11.95 39.73
C SER A 882 17.23 -11.75 40.94
N GLN A 883 16.57 -10.60 41.06
CA GLN A 883 15.66 -10.28 42.16
C GLN A 883 14.23 -10.80 41.94
N LEU A 884 13.89 -11.26 40.73
CA LEU A 884 12.52 -11.65 40.38
C LEU A 884 12.21 -13.12 40.67
N GLY A 885 13.21 -13.96 40.96
CA GLY A 885 13.03 -15.39 41.22
C GLY A 885 12.62 -16.22 40.01
N GLU A 886 12.55 -15.61 38.83
CA GLU A 886 12.16 -16.22 37.56
C GLU A 886 13.35 -16.85 36.84
N LYS A 887 13.10 -17.87 35.99
CA LYS A 887 14.16 -18.50 35.20
C LYS A 887 14.71 -17.53 34.15
N ILE A 888 15.98 -17.17 34.29
CA ILE A 888 16.71 -16.37 33.31
C ILE A 888 17.03 -17.22 32.08
N HIS A 889 16.69 -16.70 30.90
CA HIS A 889 17.06 -17.26 29.61
C HIS A 889 18.14 -16.40 28.96
N TYR A 890 18.98 -17.04 28.13
CA TYR A 890 20.09 -16.41 27.44
C TYR A 890 19.90 -16.55 25.93
N LEU A 891 20.02 -15.44 25.22
CA LEU A 891 19.92 -15.33 23.77
C LEU A 891 21.34 -15.15 23.21
N PRO A 892 21.85 -16.08 22.37
CA PRO A 892 23.13 -15.88 21.69
C PRO A 892 23.06 -14.65 20.77
N THR A 893 24.13 -13.86 20.75
CA THR A 893 24.28 -12.74 19.81
C THR A 893 25.67 -12.76 19.19
N THR A 894 25.85 -12.00 18.11
CA THR A 894 27.18 -11.76 17.49
C THR A 894 27.90 -10.55 18.08
N LYS A 895 27.39 -10.02 19.20
CA LYS A 895 27.87 -8.77 19.78
C LYS A 895 29.20 -8.97 20.49
N SER A 896 30.18 -8.15 20.10
CA SER A 896 31.54 -8.17 20.65
C SER A 896 32.00 -6.77 21.02
N LEU A 897 32.55 -6.59 22.23
CA LEU A 897 33.14 -5.32 22.64
C LEU A 897 34.64 -5.30 22.34
N TRP A 898 35.09 -4.26 21.65
CA TRP A 898 36.47 -4.05 21.25
C TRP A 898 37.01 -2.70 21.72
N TYR A 899 38.32 -2.64 21.92
CA TYR A 899 39.09 -1.40 21.95
C TYR A 899 40.04 -1.38 20.76
N LEU A 900 39.95 -0.32 19.96
CA LEU A 900 40.68 -0.16 18.70
C LEU A 900 41.92 0.69 18.94
N PHE A 901 43.06 0.30 18.39
CA PHE A 901 44.29 1.10 18.40
C PHE A 901 44.51 1.75 17.04
N ASN A 902 44.63 3.07 17.02
CA ASN A 902 44.92 3.78 15.79
C ASN A 902 46.41 3.64 15.42
N ASN A 903 46.70 2.83 14.41
CA ASN A 903 48.05 2.56 13.91
C ASN A 903 48.73 3.74 13.19
N GLN A 904 48.05 4.88 13.03
CA GLN A 904 48.62 6.08 12.44
C GLN A 904 49.02 7.13 13.49
N ILE A 905 48.60 6.95 14.74
CA ILE A 905 48.86 7.91 15.81
C ILE A 905 49.87 7.34 16.81
N PHE A 906 50.94 8.07 17.03
CA PHE A 906 51.94 7.74 18.05
C PHE A 906 51.27 7.63 19.45
N PRO A 907 51.59 6.60 20.26
CA PRO A 907 52.65 5.60 20.09
C PRO A 907 52.20 4.27 19.44
N PHE A 908 50.93 4.16 19.02
CA PHE A 908 50.35 2.93 18.48
C PHE A 908 50.75 2.63 17.02
N THR A 909 51.60 3.48 16.43
CA THR A 909 52.30 3.18 15.18
C THR A 909 53.21 1.96 15.31
N ASN A 910 53.79 1.70 16.49
CA ASN A 910 54.63 0.53 16.75
C ASN A 910 53.81 -0.73 17.05
N HIS A 911 54.13 -1.82 16.35
CA HIS A 911 53.44 -3.11 16.47
C HIS A 911 53.54 -3.73 17.88
N LYS A 912 54.74 -3.75 18.47
CA LYS A 912 54.98 -4.35 19.80
C LYS A 912 54.28 -3.59 20.92
N ILE A 913 54.16 -2.25 20.78
CA ILE A 913 53.36 -1.44 21.71
C ILE A 913 51.89 -1.89 21.66
N ARG A 914 51.29 -2.05 20.48
CA ARG A 914 49.90 -2.54 20.37
C ARG A 914 49.75 -3.93 20.97
N GLN A 915 50.66 -4.85 20.61
CA GLN A 915 50.67 -6.21 21.14
C GLN A 915 50.76 -6.23 22.67
N ALA A 916 51.65 -5.43 23.27
CA ALA A 916 51.78 -5.32 24.72
C ALA A 916 50.48 -4.86 25.39
N PHE A 917 49.75 -3.90 24.81
CA PHE A 917 48.46 -3.46 25.35
C PHE A 917 47.39 -4.56 25.27
N CYS A 918 47.39 -5.37 24.21
CA CYS A 918 46.47 -6.50 24.08
C CYS A 918 46.70 -7.59 25.13
N LEU A 919 47.97 -7.88 25.46
CA LEU A 919 48.37 -8.89 26.45
C LEU A 919 48.23 -8.40 27.90
N ALA A 920 48.30 -7.08 28.14
CA ALA A 920 48.26 -6.44 29.46
C ALA A 920 46.84 -6.19 29.98
N VAL A 921 45.95 -7.17 29.86
CA VAL A 921 44.56 -7.07 30.34
C VAL A 921 44.18 -8.31 31.15
N ASN A 922 43.08 -8.21 31.90
CA ASN A 922 42.42 -9.35 32.53
C ASN A 922 40.92 -9.27 32.25
N ARG A 923 40.47 -10.00 31.21
CA ARG A 923 39.07 -9.99 30.76
C ARG A 923 38.12 -10.54 31.81
N CYS A 924 38.54 -11.53 32.59
CA CYS A 924 37.75 -12.10 33.68
C CYS A 924 37.48 -11.10 34.82
N GLU A 925 38.42 -10.20 35.12
CA GLU A 925 38.21 -9.09 36.07
C GLU A 925 37.27 -8.03 35.48
N ILE A 926 37.43 -7.72 34.18
CA ILE A 926 36.55 -6.78 33.45
C ILE A 926 35.09 -7.27 33.46
N ILE A 927 34.86 -8.52 33.08
CA ILE A 927 33.53 -9.16 33.08
C ILE A 927 32.95 -9.21 34.50
N GLY A 928 33.80 -9.50 35.49
CA GLY A 928 33.43 -9.51 36.90
C GLY A 928 32.30 -10.50 37.20
N THR A 929 31.15 -10.00 37.65
CA THR A 929 29.99 -10.80 38.05
C THR A 929 29.07 -11.20 36.89
N ASN A 930 29.26 -10.64 35.68
CA ASN A 930 28.41 -10.90 34.52
C ASN A 930 28.83 -12.16 33.73
N ARG A 931 29.48 -13.13 34.38
CA ARG A 931 29.97 -14.36 33.72
C ARG A 931 28.87 -15.29 33.22
N ASP A 932 27.64 -15.04 33.66
CA ASP A 932 26.43 -15.70 33.20
C ASP A 932 26.06 -15.29 31.77
N CYS A 933 26.37 -14.07 31.35
CA CYS A 933 26.01 -13.53 30.04
C CYS A 933 27.16 -12.90 29.25
N MET A 934 28.39 -12.93 29.75
CA MET A 934 29.57 -12.42 29.05
C MET A 934 30.70 -13.45 29.08
N LEU A 935 31.31 -13.67 27.91
CA LEU A 935 32.45 -14.57 27.74
C LEU A 935 33.70 -13.77 27.32
N PRO A 936 34.90 -14.06 27.84
CA PRO A 936 36.13 -13.43 27.35
C PRO A 936 36.28 -13.60 25.83
N ALA A 937 36.60 -12.50 25.14
CA ALA A 937 36.82 -12.51 23.70
C ALA A 937 38.31 -12.40 23.39
N TYR A 938 38.78 -13.25 22.50
CA TYR A 938 40.18 -13.35 22.09
C TYR A 938 40.35 -13.26 20.57
N SER A 939 39.26 -13.02 19.84
CA SER A 939 39.25 -12.85 18.40
C SER A 939 38.47 -11.60 18.01
N HIS A 940 38.83 -11.02 16.87
CA HIS A 940 38.05 -9.96 16.23
C HIS A 940 36.84 -10.53 15.49
N LEU A 941 36.71 -11.86 15.38
CA LEU A 941 35.53 -12.50 14.81
C LEU A 941 34.46 -12.73 15.90
N PRO A 942 33.17 -12.63 15.56
CA PRO A 942 32.07 -13.02 16.44
C PRO A 942 32.19 -14.46 16.97
N LEU A 943 31.60 -14.73 18.15
CA LEU A 943 31.72 -16.00 18.87
C LEU A 943 31.34 -17.24 18.04
N ASN A 944 30.25 -17.18 17.29
CA ASN A 944 29.77 -18.23 16.39
C ASN A 944 30.77 -18.62 15.29
N HIS A 945 31.76 -17.76 15.02
CA HIS A 945 32.84 -18.07 14.09
C HIS A 945 34.09 -18.55 14.82
N THR A 946 34.33 -18.19 16.08
CA THR A 946 35.58 -18.53 16.78
C THR A 946 35.90 -20.02 16.86
N GLU A 947 34.90 -20.90 16.92
CA GLU A 947 35.13 -22.36 16.92
C GLU A 947 35.68 -22.89 15.58
N LEU A 948 35.44 -22.17 14.48
CA LEU A 948 35.94 -22.49 13.13
C LEU A 948 37.43 -22.14 12.99
N PHE A 949 37.94 -21.18 13.79
CA PHE A 949 39.32 -20.69 13.75
C PHE A 949 40.02 -21.15 15.03
N ARG A 950 40.34 -22.45 15.12
CA ARG A 950 41.03 -23.00 16.29
C ARG A 950 42.37 -22.29 16.49
N GLY A 951 42.48 -21.51 17.57
CA GLY A 951 43.74 -20.93 18.05
C GLY A 951 43.66 -19.41 18.22
N HIS A 952 43.64 -18.96 19.47
CA HIS A 952 43.69 -17.54 19.83
C HIS A 952 45.10 -16.94 19.77
N GLU A 953 45.98 -17.55 18.96
CA GLU A 953 47.43 -17.43 19.05
C GLU A 953 47.88 -15.96 19.13
N GLY A 954 48.22 -15.51 20.35
CA GLY A 954 48.82 -14.20 20.58
C GLY A 954 47.92 -13.13 21.20
N MET A 955 46.64 -13.42 21.45
CA MET A 955 45.69 -12.48 22.10
C MET A 955 45.37 -12.84 23.56
N GLU A 956 45.88 -13.97 24.04
CA GLU A 956 45.71 -14.42 25.43
C GLU A 956 46.39 -13.47 26.41
N GLU A 957 45.88 -13.37 27.63
CA GLU A 957 46.51 -12.54 28.67
C GLU A 957 47.90 -13.08 29.05
N ASN A 958 48.93 -12.21 29.02
CA ASN A 958 50.27 -12.56 29.50
C ASN A 958 51.03 -11.30 29.94
N SER A 959 51.02 -11.01 31.24
CA SER A 959 51.64 -9.80 31.79
C SER A 959 53.15 -9.76 31.61
N GLU A 960 53.84 -10.89 31.76
CA GLU A 960 55.31 -10.96 31.60
C GLU A 960 55.71 -10.67 30.15
N ARG A 961 55.01 -11.30 29.19
CA ARG A 961 55.25 -11.05 27.77
C ARG A 961 54.86 -9.63 27.35
N ALA A 962 53.79 -9.09 27.94
CA ALA A 962 53.38 -7.71 27.70
C ALA A 962 54.45 -6.70 28.12
N GLU A 963 55.03 -6.86 29.32
CA GLU A 963 56.13 -6.02 29.80
C GLU A 963 57.37 -6.11 28.91
N GLN A 964 57.72 -7.32 28.49
CA GLN A 964 58.84 -7.54 27.58
C GLN A 964 58.63 -6.83 26.24
N LEU A 965 57.47 -7.04 25.60
CA LEU A 965 57.14 -6.43 24.32
C LEU A 965 57.04 -4.91 24.42
N PHE A 966 56.54 -4.39 25.54
CA PHE A 966 56.49 -2.96 25.77
C PHE A 966 57.90 -2.37 25.83
N LYS A 967 58.82 -3.01 26.55
CA LYS A 967 60.23 -2.60 26.57
C LYS A 967 60.87 -2.65 25.18
N GLU A 968 60.69 -3.75 24.45
CA GLU A 968 61.20 -3.87 23.08
C GLU A 968 60.60 -2.79 22.15
N GLY A 969 59.31 -2.46 22.30
CA GLY A 969 58.65 -1.41 21.54
C GLY A 969 59.15 -0.01 21.89
N LEU A 970 59.48 0.26 23.17
CA LEU A 970 60.13 1.51 23.59
C LEU A 970 61.54 1.63 22.98
N ASP A 971 62.30 0.54 22.97
CA ASP A 971 63.64 0.47 22.37
C ASP A 971 63.56 0.72 20.84
N GLU A 972 62.58 0.14 20.15
CA GLU A 972 62.33 0.38 18.71
C GLU A 972 61.88 1.81 18.40
N LEU A 973 61.10 2.42 19.28
CA LEU A 973 60.68 3.82 19.18
C LEU A 973 61.80 4.79 19.55
N GLY A 974 62.88 4.32 20.18
CA GLY A 974 64.00 5.15 20.65
C GLY A 974 63.62 6.09 21.79
N ILE A 975 62.63 5.73 22.61
CA ILE A 975 62.13 6.56 23.72
C ILE A 975 62.25 5.82 25.05
N SER A 976 62.45 6.56 26.14
CA SER A 976 62.34 6.02 27.49
C SER A 976 60.87 5.91 27.93
N LYS A 977 60.61 5.08 28.94
CA LYS A 977 59.28 4.98 29.57
C LYS A 977 58.74 6.31 30.11
N ARG A 978 59.63 7.25 30.47
CA ARG A 978 59.24 8.60 30.94
C ARG A 978 58.78 9.53 29.82
N GLU A 979 59.23 9.27 28.60
CA GLU A 979 58.87 10.02 27.39
C GLU A 979 57.63 9.43 26.70
N PHE A 980 57.15 8.26 27.15
CA PHE A 980 55.93 7.67 26.64
C PHE A 980 54.72 8.59 26.93
N PRO A 981 53.92 8.95 25.92
CA PRO A 981 52.85 9.93 26.08
C PRO A 981 51.71 9.38 26.93
N GLN A 982 50.94 10.27 27.55
CA GLN A 982 49.66 9.87 28.13
C GLN A 982 48.73 9.38 27.01
N VAL A 983 48.13 8.20 27.20
CA VAL A 983 47.21 7.59 26.23
C VAL A 983 45.78 8.07 26.50
N THR A 984 45.11 8.58 25.48
CA THR A 984 43.68 8.91 25.55
C THR A 984 42.83 7.73 25.07
N VAL A 985 41.90 7.31 25.92
CA VAL A 985 40.90 6.27 25.64
C VAL A 985 39.53 6.93 25.51
N ILE A 986 38.98 6.92 24.31
CA ILE A 986 37.63 7.44 24.05
C ILE A 986 36.60 6.31 24.07
N HIS A 987 35.44 6.54 24.68
CA HIS A 987 34.38 5.54 24.74
C HIS A 987 32.99 6.15 24.78
N TYR A 988 31.95 5.35 24.52
CA TYR A 988 30.59 5.84 24.61
C TYR A 988 30.16 5.98 26.07
N ASN A 989 29.40 7.02 26.39
CA ASN A 989 29.00 7.36 27.75
C ASN A 989 27.97 6.37 28.33
N SER A 990 28.46 5.21 28.80
CA SER A 990 27.65 4.21 29.49
C SER A 990 28.36 3.68 30.73
N GLU A 991 27.60 3.18 31.70
CA GLU A 991 28.16 2.59 32.92
C GLU A 991 29.11 1.41 32.61
N ALA A 992 28.71 0.53 31.69
CA ALA A 992 29.51 -0.62 31.26
C ALA A 992 30.84 -0.17 30.63
N SER A 993 30.81 0.76 29.67
CA SER A 993 32.02 1.26 29.01
C SER A 993 32.92 2.04 29.95
N ASN A 994 32.33 2.88 30.81
CA ASN A 994 33.07 3.61 31.84
C ASN A 994 33.82 2.62 32.74
N ARG A 995 33.14 1.60 33.27
CA ARG A 995 33.76 0.56 34.10
C ARG A 995 34.89 -0.16 33.35
N THR A 996 34.64 -0.61 32.13
CA THR A 996 35.65 -1.31 31.31
C THR A 996 36.88 -0.43 31.04
N SER A 997 36.69 0.82 30.60
CA SER A 997 37.77 1.77 30.34
C SER A 997 38.61 2.06 31.60
N HIS A 998 37.97 2.18 32.77
CA HIS A 998 38.69 2.41 34.03
C HIS A 998 39.50 1.18 34.48
N LEU A 999 38.98 -0.03 34.27
CA LEU A 999 39.72 -1.26 34.54
C LEU A 999 40.91 -1.43 33.58
N LEU A 1000 40.75 -1.15 32.30
CA LEU A 1000 41.86 -1.13 31.33
C LEU A 1000 42.94 -0.13 31.75
N LYS A 1001 42.54 1.11 32.10
CA LYS A 1001 43.47 2.11 32.64
C LYS A 1001 44.22 1.62 33.87
N LYS A 1002 43.55 0.93 34.80
CA LYS A 1002 44.17 0.36 36.00
C LYS A 1002 45.19 -0.72 35.62
N GLN A 1003 44.79 -1.69 34.80
CA GLN A 1003 45.61 -2.83 34.39
C GLN A 1003 46.84 -2.39 33.59
N TRP A 1004 46.68 -1.49 32.61
CA TRP A 1004 47.82 -0.94 31.86
C TRP A 1004 48.77 -0.11 32.72
N ARG A 1005 48.27 0.58 33.76
CA ARG A 1005 49.14 1.26 34.72
C ARG A 1005 49.90 0.27 35.59
N GLU A 1006 49.28 -0.82 36.02
CA GLU A 1006 49.91 -1.82 36.88
C GLU A 1006 50.97 -2.66 36.14
N ILE A 1007 50.66 -3.10 34.92
CA ILE A 1007 51.53 -3.97 34.12
C ILE A 1007 52.55 -3.13 33.32
N LEU A 1008 52.07 -2.17 32.51
CA LEU A 1008 52.94 -1.41 31.60
C LEU A 1008 53.52 -0.15 32.25
N GLY A 1009 52.98 0.31 33.39
CA GLY A 1009 53.43 1.52 34.08
C GLY A 1009 53.18 2.81 33.33
N ILE A 1010 52.10 2.87 32.54
CA ILE A 1010 51.72 4.04 31.73
C ILE A 1010 50.52 4.81 32.33
N SER A 1011 50.35 6.06 31.91
CA SER A 1011 49.21 6.91 32.29
C SER A 1011 48.16 6.94 31.18
N CYS A 1012 46.88 6.75 31.53
CA CYS A 1012 45.76 6.89 30.61
C CYS A 1012 44.79 7.99 31.06
N ARG A 1013 44.24 8.72 30.10
CA ARG A 1013 43.08 9.60 30.23
C ARG A 1013 41.87 8.92 29.59
N ILE A 1014 40.72 8.99 30.25
CA ILE A 1014 39.47 8.40 29.76
C ILE A 1014 38.53 9.55 29.40
N GLU A 1015 37.93 9.49 28.22
CA GLU A 1015 37.03 10.52 27.71
C GLU A 1015 35.72 9.90 27.21
N PRO A 1016 34.58 10.18 27.88
CA PRO A 1016 33.28 9.72 27.41
C PRO A 1016 32.74 10.65 26.31
N TYR A 1017 32.13 10.06 25.29
CA TYR A 1017 31.44 10.75 24.20
C TYR A 1017 30.03 10.18 24.01
N GLU A 1018 29.14 10.96 23.41
CA GLU A 1018 27.87 10.44 22.90
C GLU A 1018 28.11 9.51 21.70
N PHE A 1019 27.24 8.52 21.49
CA PHE A 1019 27.47 7.44 20.52
C PHE A 1019 27.75 7.94 19.09
N ALA A 1020 27.01 8.95 18.63
CA ALA A 1020 27.17 9.50 17.28
C ALA A 1020 28.52 10.23 17.10
N ASP A 1021 28.93 11.02 18.09
CA ASP A 1021 30.20 11.76 18.09
C ASP A 1021 31.39 10.77 18.17
N LEU A 1022 31.28 9.73 19.01
CA LEU A 1022 32.28 8.67 19.04
C LEU A 1022 32.46 8.02 17.67
N PHE A 1023 31.36 7.60 17.03
CA PHE A 1023 31.43 6.93 15.73
C PHE A 1023 32.02 7.83 14.64
N GLU A 1024 31.69 9.12 14.63
CA GLU A 1024 32.25 10.12 13.71
C GLU A 1024 33.76 10.28 13.91
N ARG A 1025 34.22 10.40 15.17
CA ARG A 1025 35.64 10.49 15.51
C ARG A 1025 36.43 9.25 15.10
N LEU A 1026 35.86 8.07 15.33
CA LEU A 1026 36.45 6.81 14.87
C LEU A 1026 36.59 6.80 13.35
N GLY A 1027 35.53 7.17 12.61
CA GLY A 1027 35.56 7.24 11.15
C GLY A 1027 36.54 8.27 10.57
N ARG A 1028 36.85 9.34 11.31
CA ARG A 1028 37.87 10.34 10.95
C ARG A 1028 39.29 9.96 11.38
N GLY A 1029 39.46 8.87 12.13
CA GLY A 1029 40.76 8.52 12.72
C GLY A 1029 41.19 9.45 13.86
N GLU A 1030 40.28 10.21 14.47
CA GLU A 1030 40.57 11.17 15.55
C GLU A 1030 40.62 10.49 16.94
N PHE A 1031 41.38 9.40 17.08
CA PHE A 1031 41.47 8.63 18.32
C PHE A 1031 42.83 7.94 18.47
N GLN A 1032 43.30 7.77 19.71
CA GLN A 1032 44.44 6.89 20.01
C GLN A 1032 43.95 5.48 20.34
N VAL A 1033 43.07 5.38 21.34
CA VAL A 1033 42.34 4.16 21.68
C VAL A 1033 40.85 4.47 21.71
N GLY A 1034 40.05 3.68 20.99
CA GLY A 1034 38.61 3.92 20.86
C GLY A 1034 37.77 2.68 21.16
N CYS A 1035 36.71 2.84 21.94
CA CYS A 1035 35.74 1.77 22.18
C CYS A 1035 34.84 1.56 20.96
N PHE A 1036 34.66 0.31 20.54
CA PHE A 1036 33.80 -0.06 19.42
C PHE A 1036 33.03 -1.35 19.72
N CYS A 1037 31.75 -1.38 19.34
CA CYS A 1037 30.91 -2.56 19.51
C CYS A 1037 30.59 -3.12 18.13
N TRP A 1038 30.98 -4.36 17.87
CA TRP A 1038 30.70 -5.04 16.62
C TRP A 1038 29.49 -5.96 16.75
N ILE A 1039 28.67 -6.01 15.70
CA ILE A 1039 27.54 -6.92 15.56
C ILE A 1039 27.55 -7.41 14.11
N SER A 1040 27.49 -8.73 13.93
CA SER A 1040 27.34 -9.35 12.61
C SER A 1040 25.87 -9.59 12.29
N TRP A 1041 25.44 -9.13 11.11
CA TRP A 1041 24.08 -9.32 10.59
C TRP A 1041 23.94 -10.60 9.76
N ILE A 1042 25.06 -11.22 9.43
CA ILE A 1042 25.17 -12.41 8.58
C ILE A 1042 26.07 -13.42 9.30
N ASN A 1043 25.72 -14.70 9.23
CA ASN A 1043 26.50 -15.78 9.82
C ASN A 1043 27.64 -16.25 8.88
N ASP A 1044 28.48 -15.33 8.39
CA ASP A 1044 29.68 -15.65 7.57
C ASP A 1044 30.88 -14.80 8.01
N PRO A 1045 32.08 -15.40 8.21
CA PRO A 1045 33.29 -14.66 8.62
C PRO A 1045 33.70 -13.55 7.64
N ILE A 1046 33.42 -13.70 6.34
CA ILE A 1046 33.73 -12.67 5.33
C ILE A 1046 33.05 -11.35 5.69
N TYR A 1047 31.89 -11.37 6.36
CA TYR A 1047 31.19 -10.16 6.74
C TYR A 1047 32.05 -9.25 7.64
N THR A 1048 32.83 -9.84 8.55
CA THR A 1048 33.74 -9.09 9.43
C THR A 1048 35.07 -8.79 8.74
N LEU A 1049 35.61 -9.75 7.98
CA LEU A 1049 36.89 -9.59 7.30
C LEU A 1049 36.83 -8.55 6.18
N ASN A 1050 35.72 -8.49 5.44
CA ASN A 1050 35.59 -7.59 4.30
C ASN A 1050 35.67 -6.10 4.67
N ILE A 1051 35.45 -5.75 5.95
CA ILE A 1051 35.67 -4.40 6.48
C ILE A 1051 37.10 -3.92 6.17
N TYR A 1052 38.08 -4.82 6.29
CA TYR A 1052 39.50 -4.49 6.23
C TYR A 1052 40.11 -4.82 4.85
N ARG A 1053 39.28 -5.14 3.85
CA ARG A 1053 39.77 -5.48 2.50
C ARG A 1053 40.52 -4.31 1.87
N ASN A 1054 39.97 -3.10 1.95
CA ASN A 1054 40.60 -1.90 1.38
C ASN A 1054 40.68 -0.78 2.42
N ARG A 1055 41.72 0.06 2.30
CA ARG A 1055 41.91 1.24 3.16
C ARG A 1055 40.77 2.26 3.10
N ASP A 1056 40.06 2.33 1.98
CA ASP A 1056 38.99 3.30 1.72
C ASP A 1056 37.59 2.79 2.13
N GLU A 1057 37.50 1.56 2.64
CA GLU A 1057 36.24 1.06 3.19
C GLU A 1057 35.80 1.89 4.39
N LYS A 1058 34.55 2.38 4.38
CA LYS A 1058 34.06 3.35 5.38
C LYS A 1058 34.13 2.85 6.83
N LEU A 1059 34.05 1.53 7.03
CA LEU A 1059 34.14 0.90 8.36
C LEU A 1059 35.59 0.55 8.75
N ASN A 1060 36.55 0.68 7.84
CA ASN A 1060 37.97 0.49 8.11
C ASN A 1060 38.57 1.72 8.77
N VAL A 1061 38.33 1.88 10.07
CA VAL A 1061 38.83 3.02 10.86
C VAL A 1061 40.36 3.03 11.07
N PHE A 1062 41.06 1.97 10.62
CA PHE A 1062 42.51 1.87 10.66
C PHE A 1062 43.19 2.37 9.37
N PHE A 1063 42.40 2.54 8.30
CA PHE A 1063 42.91 2.74 6.94
C PHE A 1063 44.00 1.73 6.58
N TRP A 1064 43.87 0.51 7.09
CA TRP A 1064 44.83 -0.58 6.90
C TRP A 1064 44.52 -1.30 5.58
N GLU A 1065 45.58 -1.74 4.91
CA GLU A 1065 45.51 -2.56 3.70
C GLU A 1065 46.67 -3.53 3.69
N ASP A 1066 46.45 -4.72 3.16
CA ASP A 1066 47.48 -5.73 2.94
C ASP A 1066 47.14 -6.56 1.69
N ARG A 1067 48.16 -6.79 0.86
CA ARG A 1067 47.96 -7.42 -0.46
C ARG A 1067 47.70 -8.92 -0.35
N GLU A 1068 48.34 -9.60 0.60
CA GLU A 1068 48.13 -11.03 0.82
C GLU A 1068 46.73 -11.27 1.39
N TYR A 1069 46.32 -10.43 2.35
CA TYR A 1069 44.96 -10.40 2.88
C TYR A 1069 43.92 -10.23 1.77
N GLN A 1070 44.06 -9.22 0.91
CA GLN A 1070 43.18 -9.01 -0.25
C GLN A 1070 43.12 -10.23 -1.15
N THR A 1071 44.28 -10.80 -1.48
CA THR A 1071 44.37 -11.99 -2.34
C THR A 1071 43.61 -13.18 -1.73
N LEU A 1072 43.71 -13.40 -0.42
CA LEU A 1072 42.99 -14.46 0.28
C LEU A 1072 41.48 -14.24 0.27
N LEU A 1073 41.02 -13.00 0.45
CA LEU A 1073 39.60 -12.68 0.36
C LEU A 1073 39.07 -12.85 -1.07
N ASP A 1074 39.82 -12.43 -2.08
CA ASP A 1074 39.45 -12.60 -3.49
C ASP A 1074 39.39 -14.08 -3.90
N LEU A 1075 40.32 -14.90 -3.38
CA LEU A 1075 40.27 -16.36 -3.53
C LEU A 1075 39.04 -16.95 -2.85
N ALA A 1076 38.72 -16.50 -1.63
CA ALA A 1076 37.56 -16.96 -0.89
C ALA A 1076 36.22 -16.60 -1.58
N ASP A 1077 36.16 -15.48 -2.31
CA ASP A 1077 34.96 -15.07 -3.05
C ASP A 1077 34.66 -15.97 -4.26
N HIS A 1078 35.67 -16.64 -4.83
CA HIS A 1078 35.53 -17.48 -6.03
C HIS A 1078 35.64 -18.98 -5.74
N GLU A 1079 35.84 -19.36 -4.48
CA GLU A 1079 35.97 -20.74 -4.05
C GLU A 1079 34.60 -21.35 -3.73
N LEU A 1080 34.23 -22.42 -4.43
CA LEU A 1080 32.95 -23.11 -4.28
C LEU A 1080 33.01 -24.23 -3.23
N ASP A 1081 34.21 -24.74 -2.93
CA ASP A 1081 34.42 -25.67 -1.82
C ASP A 1081 34.42 -24.90 -0.50
N LEU A 1082 33.37 -25.09 0.30
CA LEU A 1082 33.17 -24.34 1.55
C LEU A 1082 34.29 -24.58 2.57
N ASP A 1083 34.88 -25.78 2.63
CA ASP A 1083 35.96 -26.07 3.58
C ASP A 1083 37.24 -25.32 3.15
N LYS A 1084 37.56 -25.37 1.86
CA LYS A 1084 38.71 -24.64 1.30
C LYS A 1084 38.53 -23.12 1.37
N ARG A 1085 37.31 -22.62 1.17
CA ARG A 1085 36.96 -21.21 1.38
C ARG A 1085 37.23 -20.80 2.83
N LEU A 1086 36.83 -21.63 3.80
CA LEU A 1086 37.08 -21.37 5.22
C LEU A 1086 38.57 -21.34 5.55
N GLU A 1087 39.40 -22.16 4.90
CA GLU A 1087 40.87 -22.09 5.04
C GLU A 1087 41.43 -20.74 4.60
N TYR A 1088 40.99 -20.19 3.46
CA TYR A 1088 41.40 -18.86 3.01
C TYR A 1088 40.98 -17.76 3.98
N LEU A 1089 39.74 -17.80 4.46
CA LEU A 1089 39.24 -16.85 5.46
C LEU A 1089 40.02 -16.97 6.77
N HIS A 1090 40.47 -18.17 7.13
CA HIS A 1090 41.27 -18.43 8.32
C HIS A 1090 42.65 -17.80 8.24
N GLU A 1091 43.35 -17.97 7.13
CA GLU A 1091 44.64 -17.32 6.92
C GLU A 1091 44.50 -15.79 6.85
N ALA A 1092 43.44 -15.28 6.22
CA ALA A 1092 43.16 -13.85 6.21
C ALA A 1092 42.93 -13.31 7.63
N ALA A 1093 42.09 -13.98 8.43
CA ALA A 1093 41.83 -13.63 9.82
C ALA A 1093 43.11 -13.62 10.67
N LYS A 1094 44.05 -14.54 10.43
CA LYS A 1094 45.36 -14.55 11.09
C LYS A 1094 46.22 -13.34 10.72
N ILE A 1095 46.33 -13.01 9.44
CA ILE A 1095 47.10 -11.84 8.97
C ILE A 1095 46.62 -10.58 9.68
N PHE A 1096 45.31 -10.37 9.75
CA PHE A 1096 44.74 -9.21 10.41
C PHE A 1096 44.92 -9.25 11.93
N SER A 1097 44.67 -10.39 12.58
CA SER A 1097 44.85 -10.54 14.04
C SER A 1097 46.29 -10.27 14.46
N ASN A 1098 47.25 -10.71 13.66
CA ASN A 1098 48.68 -10.47 13.84
C ASN A 1098 49.07 -9.01 13.76
N GLN A 1099 48.18 -8.07 13.41
CA GLN A 1099 48.45 -6.63 13.46
C GLN A 1099 48.18 -6.00 14.83
N HIS A 1100 47.48 -6.70 15.72
CA HIS A 1100 47.08 -6.21 17.05
C HIS A 1100 46.36 -4.84 17.01
N LEU A 1101 45.56 -4.58 15.97
CA LEU A 1101 44.80 -3.33 15.82
C LEU A 1101 43.55 -3.30 16.71
N ILE A 1102 43.07 -4.48 17.09
CA ILE A 1102 41.87 -4.68 17.89
C ILE A 1102 42.26 -5.43 19.16
N LEU A 1103 41.80 -4.93 20.29
CA LEU A 1103 41.75 -5.61 21.57
C LEU A 1103 40.31 -6.07 21.84
N PRO A 1104 39.99 -7.36 21.59
CA PRO A 1104 38.69 -7.92 21.94
C PRO A 1104 38.60 -8.09 23.46
N ILE A 1105 37.46 -7.73 24.06
CA ILE A 1105 37.24 -7.80 25.51
C ILE A 1105 36.31 -8.95 25.88
N TYR A 1106 35.07 -8.92 25.40
CA TYR A 1106 34.09 -9.96 25.68
C TYR A 1106 33.05 -10.09 24.55
N TYR A 1107 32.43 -11.27 24.47
CA TYR A 1107 31.19 -11.54 23.76
C TYR A 1107 30.00 -11.35 24.71
N GLU A 1108 28.87 -10.87 24.21
CA GLU A 1108 27.65 -10.68 25.00
C GLU A 1108 26.53 -11.66 24.60
N TYR A 1109 25.88 -12.26 25.60
CA TYR A 1109 24.57 -12.88 25.49
C TYR A 1109 23.54 -11.92 26.06
N GLU A 1110 22.38 -11.84 25.40
CA GLU A 1110 21.28 -11.04 25.92
C GLU A 1110 20.44 -11.88 26.89
N ARG A 1111 20.05 -11.29 28.01
CA ARG A 1111 19.26 -11.97 29.06
C ARG A 1111 17.81 -11.56 28.97
N PHE A 1112 16.90 -12.53 29.05
CA PHE A 1112 15.47 -12.25 29.05
C PHE A 1112 14.69 -13.19 29.97
N LEU A 1113 13.50 -12.75 30.34
CA LEU A 1113 12.48 -13.56 30.99
C LEU A 1113 11.30 -13.72 30.03
N LYS A 1114 10.66 -14.87 30.09
CA LYS A 1114 9.43 -15.14 29.34
C LYS A 1114 8.43 -15.88 30.21
N SER A 1115 7.14 -15.72 29.93
CA SER A 1115 6.07 -16.53 30.54
C SER A 1115 6.40 -18.03 30.41
N GLU A 1116 6.14 -18.82 31.46
CA GLU A 1116 6.45 -20.26 31.48
C GLU A 1116 5.76 -21.03 30.34
N ASN A 1117 4.52 -20.65 30.02
CA ASN A 1117 3.71 -21.29 28.98
C ASN A 1117 4.06 -20.80 27.57
N LEU A 1118 4.86 -19.74 27.41
CA LEU A 1118 5.21 -19.20 26.11
C LEU A 1118 6.31 -20.03 25.46
N GLN A 1119 6.06 -20.56 24.26
CA GLN A 1119 7.07 -21.11 23.37
C GLN A 1119 7.33 -20.14 22.22
N VAL A 1120 8.60 -19.83 21.99
CA VAL A 1120 9.05 -19.02 20.86
C VAL A 1120 9.98 -19.90 20.03
N PRO A 1121 9.49 -20.45 18.90
CA PRO A 1121 10.19 -21.53 18.19
C PRO A 1121 11.37 -21.04 17.35
N ILE A 1122 11.37 -19.78 16.91
CA ILE A 1122 12.37 -19.26 15.97
C ILE A 1122 13.22 -18.22 16.69
N ILE A 1123 14.40 -18.66 17.12
CA ILE A 1123 15.47 -17.85 17.70
C ILE A 1123 16.75 -18.23 16.97
N ASN A 1124 17.36 -17.31 16.23
CA ASN A 1124 18.58 -17.61 15.49
C ASN A 1124 19.84 -17.26 16.31
N ASN A 1125 20.99 -17.77 15.86
CA ASN A 1125 22.28 -17.58 16.52
C ASN A 1125 22.82 -16.14 16.40
N LEU A 1126 22.15 -15.28 15.62
CA LEU A 1126 22.46 -13.86 15.49
C LEU A 1126 21.67 -13.00 16.50
N GLY A 1127 20.77 -13.58 17.29
CA GLY A 1127 19.95 -12.87 18.27
C GLY A 1127 18.64 -12.30 17.72
N PHE A 1128 18.20 -12.72 16.52
CA PHE A 1128 16.87 -12.40 16.01
C PHE A 1128 15.85 -13.41 16.53
N VAL A 1129 14.72 -12.87 16.96
CA VAL A 1129 13.57 -13.64 17.42
C VAL A 1129 12.39 -13.36 16.49
N ASN A 1130 11.71 -14.40 16.02
CA ASN A 1130 10.46 -14.24 15.26
C ASN A 1130 9.26 -14.62 16.13
N TYR A 1131 8.60 -13.60 16.69
CA TYR A 1131 7.45 -13.80 17.57
C TYR A 1131 6.19 -14.26 16.84
N ALA A 1132 6.11 -14.12 15.51
CA ALA A 1132 4.90 -14.44 14.75
C ALA A 1132 4.46 -15.91 14.91
N TYR A 1133 5.42 -16.80 15.11
CA TYR A 1133 5.19 -18.24 15.24
C TYR A 1133 5.13 -18.71 16.71
N SER A 1134 5.08 -17.79 17.67
CA SER A 1134 4.99 -18.16 19.08
C SER A 1134 3.68 -18.87 19.38
N ARG A 1135 3.68 -19.70 20.41
CA ARG A 1135 2.49 -20.41 20.89
C ARG A 1135 2.50 -20.55 22.40
N PHE A 1136 1.31 -20.47 22.99
CA PHE A 1136 1.12 -20.83 24.40
C PHE A 1136 0.84 -22.33 24.49
N LYS A 1137 1.50 -23.00 25.44
CA LYS A 1137 1.30 -24.42 25.75
C LYS A 1137 -0.09 -24.72 26.29
#